data_AF-A0AAU1U6Y2-F1
#
_entry.id   AF-A0AAU1U6Y2-F1
#
_cell.length_a   1.000
_cell.length_b   1.000
_cell.length_c   1.000
_cell.angle_alpha   90.00
_cell.angle_beta   90.00
_cell.angle_gamma   90.00
#
_symmetry.space_group_name_H-M   'P 1'
#
loop_
_entity.id
_entity.type
_entity.pdbx_description
1 polymer ?
#
loop_
_entity_poly.entity_id
_entity_poly.type
_entity_poly.pdbx_seq_one_letter_code
_entity_poly.pdbx_strand_id
1 'polypeptide(L)'
;MRLFTDGFLDPDALGDERTATVLLSAAERATERLRPGDILYAALDARDPAVLPAFEGALAEGAAPHHLLETVAVYAPPGNGYAFDGARDHVSPELAAAFEEFESRCTRDAVGAEVRLELLLACLLDAPSADERDFLTPLLDLPLAAEALRRQVGVHADEPPELYDDASGRLRSEEFTNDAWAVLELAAQRAAELGYDRLLPPHCLMALLSETEGPAERLFRLQLPLQVGLVKAVEIITQAFRITERGSRTAPRLDRDGIGESLRDLLHAARTTAARWDAEQIDTPHLLAALLDSPPQRLASVLAAEPLRLDIERLRESVRDVLGETRSTAPREAPFRLPAFLPPSEDLTWLARTGAIGPAAHLDGYFEPLCRALHRTENNHVLITGLPGIGTTTLLRELARRAATGEIPFLRRKRFLRVDCKDVAAESSGEQLTALIGQVAGRTDLVVCVDGLGPLLRGRHGADHLLELRRALKERSIHLIGVLAEHDYEDLVAADHVLQELTCRIDMAEPEREAARAMVRLAADALETEFTGIRIERHAVARAVVLAGDFVRHQRLPLSAVKVLRRACEDLDYARRQHGDERSAVTLDEVADVVSELSGMPREQIAGTGGERVDYATALGAEVVGQDQAVRVVADELRRIKAGLAAVSSGPASVLLFAGLTGVGKTELAKRVAGLYSASKRLQTYPMENFTEPHSVSGILGSPPGYVGHERGGRLINELNSDPYCVFLLDEAEKAHPEVLRPFLNLFDEGWITDQRGVKAHGDRAIFILTTNAGHEIISRLGEGSSDEEISAAVRAKLASERSRDGTPVFTPEFLARVRRVIVFRPLGGDAMTAIGRKVLDRQAAFWREKREKELTVPEELVRYAGALGHRLNSEAGGREGGRIMAKVLSDLVENPVLAAAEERAEEFQACDRIVVDFVPPPPPGVRDALFSGRDGAGSGSRTRVRFLSPEPADGVELSSVEGGLTKSGGSGEGDAHDEPGRTG
;
A
#
# COMPACT_ATOMS: atom_id res chain seq x y z
N MET A 1 59.12 29.05 -4.65
CA MET A 1 59.34 27.64 -5.03
C MET A 1 58.98 27.53 -6.50
N ARG A 2 59.83 26.93 -7.34
CA ARG A 2 59.54 26.72 -8.76
C ARG A 2 59.85 25.27 -9.09
N LEU A 3 58.95 24.60 -9.79
CA LEU A 3 59.08 23.24 -10.31
C LEU A 3 60.08 23.17 -11.48
N PHE A 4 60.36 24.31 -12.12
CA PHE A 4 61.30 24.40 -13.23
C PHE A 4 62.48 25.31 -12.90
N THR A 5 63.69 24.76 -13.03
CA THR A 5 64.97 25.48 -12.91
C THR A 5 65.65 25.46 -14.29
N ASP A 6 66.02 26.63 -14.81
CA ASP A 6 66.63 26.79 -16.14
C ASP A 6 65.86 26.13 -17.31
N GLY A 7 64.53 26.01 -17.17
CA GLY A 7 63.65 25.44 -18.20
C GLY A 7 63.47 23.91 -18.11
N PHE A 8 64.09 23.26 -17.13
CA PHE A 8 63.98 21.82 -16.89
C PHE A 8 63.25 21.53 -15.56
N LEU A 9 62.47 20.46 -15.53
CA LEU A 9 61.77 19.99 -14.33
C LEU A 9 62.80 19.60 -13.25
N ASP A 10 62.71 20.24 -12.09
CA ASP A 10 63.60 20.05 -10.95
C ASP A 10 62.75 19.70 -9.71
N PRO A 11 62.36 18.42 -9.54
CA PRO A 11 61.50 17.99 -8.45
C PRO A 11 62.15 18.16 -7.07
N ASP A 12 63.48 18.12 -6.99
CA ASP A 12 64.23 18.23 -5.74
C ASP A 12 64.14 19.66 -5.14
N ALA A 13 63.91 20.68 -5.98
CA ALA A 13 63.67 22.05 -5.54
C ALA A 13 62.39 22.22 -4.70
N LEU A 14 61.51 21.21 -4.69
CA LEU A 14 60.31 21.18 -3.87
C LEU A 14 60.59 20.82 -2.41
N GLY A 15 61.74 20.24 -2.06
CA GLY A 15 62.03 19.84 -0.67
C GLY A 15 61.01 18.86 -0.05
N ASP A 16 60.25 18.13 -0.88
CA ASP A 16 59.36 17.05 -0.48
C ASP A 16 59.68 15.79 -1.30
N GLU A 17 60.20 14.77 -0.61
CA GLU A 17 60.64 13.52 -1.22
C GLU A 17 59.47 12.73 -1.84
N ARG A 18 58.24 12.86 -1.28
CA ARG A 18 57.04 12.18 -1.79
C ARG A 18 56.64 12.74 -3.15
N THR A 19 56.46 14.05 -3.25
CA THR A 19 56.14 14.72 -4.51
C THR A 19 57.26 14.53 -5.54
N ALA A 20 58.53 14.61 -5.13
CA ALA A 20 59.67 14.39 -6.03
C ALA A 20 59.67 12.98 -6.63
N THR A 21 59.43 11.96 -5.81
CA THR A 21 59.38 10.55 -6.26
C THR A 21 58.27 10.32 -7.29
N VAL A 22 57.08 10.88 -7.05
CA VAL A 22 55.94 10.77 -7.98
C VAL A 22 56.24 11.46 -9.31
N LEU A 23 56.81 12.67 -9.28
CA LEU A 23 57.16 13.43 -10.48
C LEU A 23 58.25 12.74 -11.31
N LEU A 24 59.26 12.14 -10.66
CA LEU A 24 60.31 11.37 -11.33
C LEU A 24 59.74 10.09 -11.98
N SER A 25 58.90 9.35 -11.25
CA SER A 25 58.22 8.16 -11.78
C SER A 25 57.30 8.49 -12.97
N ALA A 26 56.58 9.62 -12.89
CA ALA A 26 55.78 10.12 -13.99
C ALA A 26 56.64 10.51 -15.21
N ALA A 27 57.79 11.14 -14.99
CA ALA A 27 58.75 11.49 -16.04
C ALA A 27 59.36 10.25 -16.72
N GLU A 28 59.64 9.18 -15.97
CA GLU A 28 60.12 7.90 -16.52
C GLU A 28 59.07 7.19 -17.36
N ARG A 29 57.79 7.30 -16.96
CA ARG A 29 56.65 6.76 -17.70
C ARG A 29 56.34 7.57 -18.96
N ALA A 30 56.56 8.88 -18.89
CA ALA A 30 56.26 9.81 -19.96
C ALA A 30 57.06 9.52 -21.23
N THR A 31 56.44 9.86 -22.35
CA THR A 31 56.98 9.62 -23.70
C THR A 31 57.78 10.83 -24.17
N GLU A 32 57.35 11.44 -25.28
CA GLU A 32 57.82 12.74 -25.78
C GLU A 32 57.26 13.90 -24.94
N ARG A 33 56.10 13.72 -24.27
CA ARG A 33 55.49 14.75 -23.42
C ARG A 33 54.92 14.18 -22.12
N LEU A 34 55.12 14.91 -21.03
CA LEU A 34 54.55 14.62 -19.70
C LEU A 34 53.10 15.11 -19.61
N ARG A 35 52.18 14.23 -19.19
CA ARG A 35 50.73 14.48 -19.14
C ARG A 35 50.17 14.35 -17.71
N PRO A 36 48.98 14.91 -17.42
CA PRO A 36 48.35 14.76 -16.11
C PRO A 36 48.15 13.30 -15.71
N GLY A 37 47.72 12.44 -16.65
CA GLY A 37 47.55 11.00 -16.43
C GLY A 37 48.84 10.27 -16.01
N ASP A 38 50.02 10.73 -16.41
CA ASP A 38 51.29 10.11 -16.00
C ASP A 38 51.56 10.32 -14.51
N ILE A 39 51.23 11.51 -13.99
CA ILE A 39 51.36 11.85 -12.57
C ILE A 39 50.29 11.14 -11.75
N LEU A 40 49.04 11.11 -12.24
CA LEU A 40 47.95 10.40 -11.57
C LEU A 40 48.25 8.89 -11.47
N TYR A 41 48.79 8.30 -12.53
CA TYR A 41 49.24 6.91 -12.52
C TYR A 41 50.35 6.70 -11.49
N ALA A 42 51.41 7.52 -11.52
CA ALA A 42 52.53 7.40 -10.60
C ALA A 42 52.12 7.54 -9.13
N ALA A 43 51.17 8.43 -8.84
CA ALA A 43 50.63 8.62 -7.49
C ALA A 43 49.81 7.42 -7.00
N LEU A 44 48.95 6.85 -7.85
CA LEU A 44 48.15 5.68 -7.52
C LEU A 44 49.01 4.40 -7.41
N ASP A 45 50.04 4.26 -8.25
CA ASP A 45 50.95 3.12 -8.25
C ASP A 45 51.88 3.12 -7.02
N ALA A 46 52.28 4.32 -6.55
CA ALA A 46 53.03 4.49 -5.32
C ALA A 46 52.27 4.02 -4.06
N ARG A 47 50.94 3.83 -4.16
CA ARG A 47 50.04 3.40 -3.06
C ARG A 47 50.23 4.22 -1.79
N ASP A 48 50.37 5.53 -1.97
CA ASP A 48 50.63 6.42 -0.86
C ASP A 48 49.43 6.43 0.13
N PRO A 49 49.66 6.17 1.43
CA PRO A 49 48.59 6.01 2.42
C PRO A 49 47.82 7.30 2.74
N ALA A 50 48.34 8.48 2.40
CA ALA A 50 47.62 9.74 2.55
C ALA A 50 46.72 10.03 1.34
N VAL A 51 47.17 9.62 0.14
CA VAL A 51 46.49 9.91 -1.13
C VAL A 51 45.38 8.90 -1.43
N LEU A 52 45.62 7.60 -1.23
CA LEU A 52 44.65 6.54 -1.56
C LEU A 52 43.26 6.72 -0.92
N PRO A 53 43.14 7.05 0.38
CA PRO A 53 41.82 7.23 1.00
C PRO A 53 40.99 8.35 0.38
N ALA A 54 41.64 9.40 -0.14
CA ALA A 54 40.94 10.50 -0.81
C ALA A 54 40.29 10.05 -2.13
N PHE A 55 40.96 9.16 -2.87
CA PHE A 55 40.41 8.56 -4.08
C PHE A 55 39.33 7.53 -3.76
N GLU A 56 39.54 6.66 -2.77
CA GLU A 56 38.57 5.63 -2.37
C GLU A 56 37.21 6.21 -1.97
N GLY A 57 37.20 7.36 -1.28
CA GLY A 57 35.98 8.07 -0.90
C GLY A 57 35.22 8.73 -2.06
N ALA A 58 35.86 8.85 -3.23
CA ALA A 58 35.30 9.50 -4.41
C ALA A 58 35.05 8.54 -5.59
N LEU A 59 35.26 7.23 -5.39
CA LEU A 59 34.99 6.21 -6.41
C LEU A 59 33.49 6.02 -6.66
N ALA A 60 33.13 5.78 -7.92
CA ALA A 60 31.78 5.36 -8.29
C ALA A 60 31.43 3.99 -7.69
N GLU A 61 30.14 3.70 -7.51
CA GLU A 61 29.68 2.45 -6.90
C GLU A 61 30.16 1.21 -7.68
N GLY A 62 30.95 0.36 -7.02
CA GLY A 62 31.59 -0.82 -7.64
C GLY A 62 32.96 -0.56 -8.30
N ALA A 63 33.44 0.69 -8.33
CA ALA A 63 34.80 1.02 -8.76
C ALA A 63 35.81 0.81 -7.62
N ALA A 64 37.05 0.49 -7.97
CA ALA A 64 38.14 0.26 -7.04
C ALA A 64 39.41 0.98 -7.56
N PRO A 65 40.38 1.34 -6.70
CA PRO A 65 41.56 2.11 -7.13
C PRO A 65 42.37 1.46 -8.26
N HIS A 66 42.38 0.12 -8.33
CA HIS A 66 43.04 -0.60 -9.42
C HIS A 66 42.33 -0.42 -10.78
N HIS A 67 41.01 -0.22 -10.81
CA HIS A 67 40.28 0.11 -12.05
C HIS A 67 40.71 1.47 -12.61
N LEU A 68 41.05 2.44 -11.75
CA LEU A 68 41.61 3.74 -12.18
C LEU A 68 42.99 3.56 -12.79
N LEU A 69 43.87 2.78 -12.14
CA LEU A 69 45.20 2.46 -12.68
C LEU A 69 45.12 1.77 -14.04
N GLU A 70 44.24 0.79 -14.20
CA GLU A 70 44.03 0.08 -15.46
C GLU A 70 43.51 1.02 -16.55
N THR A 71 42.56 1.89 -16.21
CA THR A 71 41.97 2.85 -17.16
C THR A 71 43.00 3.87 -17.60
N VAL A 72 43.74 4.48 -16.66
CA VAL A 72 44.83 5.41 -16.97
C VAL A 72 45.92 4.70 -17.79
N ALA A 73 46.23 3.43 -17.52
CA ALA A 73 47.21 2.68 -18.31
C ALA A 73 46.77 2.42 -19.76
N VAL A 74 45.47 2.25 -20.01
CA VAL A 74 44.90 2.03 -21.34
C VAL A 74 44.87 3.33 -22.14
N TYR A 75 44.43 4.43 -21.53
CA TYR A 75 44.24 5.71 -22.22
C TYR A 75 45.49 6.61 -22.21
N ALA A 76 46.42 6.39 -21.27
CA ALA A 76 47.76 6.99 -21.22
C ALA A 76 48.84 5.88 -21.13
N PRO A 77 49.12 5.16 -22.24
CA PRO A 77 50.07 4.06 -22.24
C PRO A 77 51.52 4.55 -22.09
N PRO A 78 52.40 3.75 -21.45
CA PRO A 78 53.82 4.08 -21.32
C PRO A 78 54.52 4.09 -22.69
N GLY A 79 55.55 4.93 -22.82
CA GLY A 79 56.25 5.14 -24.08
C GLY A 79 57.15 4.02 -24.55
N ASN A 80 57.20 3.80 -25.87
CA ASN A 80 58.09 2.84 -26.53
C ASN A 80 59.33 3.51 -27.14
N GLY A 81 60.12 4.25 -26.34
CA GLY A 81 61.53 4.51 -26.68
C GLY A 81 62.05 5.96 -26.75
N TYR A 82 61.26 6.97 -26.38
CA TYR A 82 61.78 8.33 -26.10
C TYR A 82 61.40 8.69 -24.67
N ALA A 83 62.42 8.96 -23.84
CA ALA A 83 62.23 9.41 -22.46
C ALA A 83 62.04 10.93 -22.43
N PHE A 84 61.14 11.40 -21.57
CA PHE A 84 60.93 12.82 -21.33
C PHE A 84 62.25 13.49 -20.90
N ASP A 85 62.65 14.54 -21.62
CA ASP A 85 63.94 15.21 -21.46
C ASP A 85 63.96 16.27 -20.34
N GLY A 86 62.85 16.38 -19.59
CA GLY A 86 62.68 17.35 -18.52
C GLY A 86 62.29 18.75 -18.99
N ALA A 87 62.29 19.04 -20.30
CA ALA A 87 62.05 20.39 -20.80
C ALA A 87 60.60 20.84 -20.58
N ARG A 88 60.41 22.08 -20.12
CA ARG A 88 59.08 22.68 -19.91
C ARG A 88 58.22 22.69 -21.17
N ASP A 89 58.84 22.84 -22.35
CA ASP A 89 58.16 22.83 -23.66
C ASP A 89 57.57 21.47 -24.03
N HIS A 90 57.98 20.41 -23.32
CA HIS A 90 57.48 19.04 -23.47
C HIS A 90 56.47 18.66 -22.37
N VAL A 91 55.96 19.61 -21.60
CA VAL A 91 54.84 19.41 -20.66
C VAL A 91 53.53 19.75 -21.36
N SER A 92 52.48 18.94 -21.17
CA SER A 92 51.16 19.25 -21.76
C SER A 92 50.63 20.59 -21.23
N PRO A 93 49.87 21.35 -22.04
CA PRO A 93 49.36 22.67 -21.62
C PRO A 93 48.45 22.58 -20.39
N GLU A 94 47.69 21.50 -20.23
CA GLU A 94 46.84 21.23 -19.06
C GLU A 94 47.69 21.00 -17.81
N LEU A 95 48.74 20.19 -17.92
CA LEU A 95 49.66 19.95 -16.82
C LEU A 95 50.48 21.19 -16.47
N ALA A 96 50.87 21.99 -17.46
CA ALA A 96 51.55 23.26 -17.23
C ALA A 96 50.67 24.24 -16.43
N ALA A 97 49.37 24.29 -16.72
CA ALA A 97 48.41 25.09 -15.96
C ALA A 97 48.26 24.57 -14.51
N ALA A 98 48.18 23.26 -14.31
CA ALA A 98 48.13 22.66 -12.97
C ALA A 98 49.41 22.94 -12.15
N PHE A 99 50.58 22.90 -12.78
CA PHE A 99 51.85 23.26 -12.15
C PHE A 99 51.93 24.74 -11.77
N GLU A 100 51.44 25.65 -12.62
CA GLU A 100 51.40 27.08 -12.30
C GLU A 100 50.48 27.38 -11.12
N GLU A 101 49.30 26.74 -11.07
CA GLU A 101 48.37 26.88 -9.94
C GLU A 101 48.95 26.28 -8.65
N PHE A 102 49.61 25.13 -8.74
CA PHE A 102 50.31 24.51 -7.62
C PHE A 102 51.42 25.41 -7.05
N GLU A 103 52.30 25.95 -7.91
CA GLU A 103 53.35 26.88 -7.48
C GLU A 103 52.77 28.13 -6.82
N SER A 104 51.71 28.68 -7.42
CA SER A 104 50.98 29.83 -6.90
C SER A 104 50.44 29.54 -5.50
N ARG A 105 49.76 28.42 -5.28
CA ARG A 105 49.22 28.04 -3.95
C ARG A 105 50.29 27.73 -2.93
N CYS A 106 51.37 27.05 -3.31
CA CYS A 106 52.51 26.86 -2.40
C CYS A 106 53.14 28.19 -1.95
N THR A 107 53.06 29.25 -2.77
CA THR A 107 53.53 30.58 -2.36
C THR A 107 52.52 31.39 -1.55
N ARG A 108 51.21 31.24 -1.81
CA ARG A 108 50.15 31.98 -1.11
C ARG A 108 49.78 31.36 0.24
N ASP A 109 49.65 30.04 0.30
CA ASP A 109 48.98 29.33 1.40
C ASP A 109 49.97 28.73 2.41
N ALA A 110 51.28 29.06 2.31
CA ALA A 110 52.36 28.58 3.16
C ALA A 110 52.36 27.05 3.37
N VAL A 111 52.09 26.32 2.29
CA VAL A 111 51.87 24.87 2.29
C VAL A 111 53.12 24.12 2.77
N GLY A 112 52.96 23.36 3.86
CA GLY A 112 54.02 22.51 4.42
C GLY A 112 54.51 21.47 3.41
N ALA A 113 55.78 21.10 3.47
CA ALA A 113 56.37 20.14 2.53
C ALA A 113 55.63 18.80 2.50
N GLU A 114 55.10 18.36 3.65
CA GLU A 114 54.45 17.06 3.83
C GLU A 114 53.12 16.88 3.09
N VAL A 115 52.45 17.97 2.65
CA VAL A 115 51.13 17.94 2.00
C VAL A 115 51.14 18.44 0.55
N ARG A 116 52.34 18.53 -0.05
CA ARG A 116 52.51 19.07 -1.41
C ARG A 116 52.02 18.11 -2.49
N LEU A 117 52.10 16.80 -2.26
CA LEU A 117 51.64 15.80 -3.20
C LEU A 117 50.11 15.87 -3.35
N GLU A 118 49.40 15.99 -2.24
CA GLU A 118 47.95 16.11 -2.16
C GLU A 118 47.47 17.39 -2.86
N LEU A 119 48.18 18.51 -2.66
CA LEU A 119 47.87 19.76 -3.35
C LEU A 119 48.12 19.67 -4.86
N LEU A 120 49.22 19.04 -5.27
CA LEU A 120 49.54 18.86 -6.69
C LEU A 120 48.46 18.03 -7.39
N LEU A 121 48.04 16.92 -6.77
CA LEU A 121 46.97 16.07 -7.29
C LEU A 121 45.62 16.79 -7.32
N ALA A 122 45.30 17.60 -6.32
CA ALA A 122 44.09 18.42 -6.34
C ALA A 122 44.09 19.44 -7.48
N CYS A 123 45.22 20.09 -7.76
CA CYS A 123 45.36 21.01 -8.90
C CYS A 123 45.27 20.29 -10.25
N LEU A 124 45.64 19.02 -10.29
CA LEU A 124 45.54 18.17 -11.47
C LEU A 124 44.09 17.76 -11.78
N LEU A 125 43.34 17.31 -10.76
CA LEU A 125 41.91 16.99 -10.87
C LEU A 125 41.03 18.22 -11.14
N ASP A 126 41.51 19.38 -10.67
CA ASP A 126 41.41 20.71 -11.27
C ASP A 126 40.98 20.87 -12.74
N ALA A 127 41.90 20.38 -13.56
CA ALA A 127 42.07 20.75 -14.95
C ALA A 127 42.47 19.52 -15.77
N PRO A 128 41.69 18.43 -15.74
CA PRO A 128 41.94 17.29 -16.60
C PRO A 128 41.76 17.72 -18.06
N SER A 129 42.53 17.10 -18.96
CA SER A 129 42.27 17.21 -20.39
C SER A 129 40.86 16.68 -20.73
N ALA A 130 40.33 17.06 -21.90
CA ALA A 130 39.01 16.61 -22.33
C ALA A 130 38.91 15.06 -22.37
N ASP A 131 39.95 14.42 -22.90
CA ASP A 131 40.03 12.96 -22.97
C ASP A 131 40.10 12.32 -21.57
N GLU A 132 40.88 12.89 -20.64
CA GLU A 132 40.97 12.44 -19.25
C GLU A 132 39.66 12.56 -18.49
N ARG A 133 38.93 13.66 -18.70
CA ARG A 133 37.62 13.83 -18.10
C ARG A 133 36.65 12.74 -18.58
N ASP A 134 36.67 12.43 -19.86
CA ASP A 134 35.77 11.45 -20.46
C ASP A 134 35.99 10.03 -19.91
N PHE A 135 37.24 9.61 -19.66
CA PHE A 135 37.53 8.27 -19.13
C PHE A 135 37.59 8.18 -17.60
N LEU A 136 37.83 9.28 -16.86
CA LEU A 136 37.88 9.27 -15.39
C LEU A 136 36.51 9.43 -14.76
N THR A 137 35.63 10.28 -15.32
CA THR A 137 34.30 10.57 -14.74
C THR A 137 33.42 9.33 -14.49
N PRO A 138 33.46 8.26 -15.32
CA PRO A 138 32.71 7.02 -15.03
C PRO A 138 33.18 6.26 -13.78
N LEU A 139 34.41 6.49 -13.32
CA LEU A 139 35.05 5.74 -12.24
C LEU A 139 35.32 6.58 -11.00
N LEU A 140 35.50 7.89 -11.15
CA LEU A 140 35.91 8.82 -10.10
C LEU A 140 35.13 10.13 -10.21
N ASP A 141 34.49 10.55 -9.12
CA ASP A 141 33.94 11.89 -8.98
C ASP A 141 35.10 12.89 -8.79
N LEU A 142 35.48 13.54 -9.89
CA LEU A 142 36.64 14.43 -9.95
C LEU A 142 36.54 15.61 -8.97
N PRO A 143 35.42 16.36 -8.88
CA PRO A 143 35.23 17.39 -7.85
C PRO A 143 35.38 16.86 -6.43
N LEU A 144 34.76 15.72 -6.11
CA LEU A 144 34.79 15.15 -4.76
C LEU A 144 36.20 14.68 -4.38
N ALA A 145 36.93 14.07 -5.31
CA ALA A 145 38.32 13.65 -5.11
C ALA A 145 39.26 14.86 -4.91
N ALA A 146 39.10 15.92 -5.72
CA ALA A 146 39.86 17.16 -5.59
C ALA A 146 39.59 17.85 -4.25
N GLU A 147 38.34 17.87 -3.81
CA GLU A 147 37.95 18.42 -2.51
C GLU A 147 38.51 17.60 -1.34
N ALA A 148 38.45 16.26 -1.42
CA ALA A 148 39.00 15.38 -0.41
C ALA A 148 40.51 15.59 -0.22
N LEU A 149 41.25 15.73 -1.32
CA LEU A 149 42.69 16.07 -1.28
C LEU A 149 42.91 17.47 -0.70
N ARG A 150 42.13 18.49 -1.08
CA ARG A 150 42.25 19.85 -0.50
C ARG A 150 41.99 19.92 0.99
N ARG A 151 41.02 19.15 1.48
CA ARG A 151 40.75 19.02 2.91
C ARG A 151 41.95 18.45 3.67
N GLN A 152 42.73 17.55 3.06
CA GLN A 152 43.98 17.05 3.64
C GLN A 152 45.07 18.13 3.67
N VAL A 153 45.13 19.01 2.66
CA VAL A 153 46.07 20.15 2.61
C VAL A 153 45.65 21.28 3.57
N GLY A 154 44.36 21.36 3.94
CA GLY A 154 43.81 22.40 4.81
C GLY A 154 43.52 23.73 4.11
N VAL A 155 43.51 23.75 2.77
CA VAL A 155 43.17 24.94 1.97
C VAL A 155 41.66 24.96 1.76
N HIS A 156 40.93 25.54 2.72
CA HIS A 156 39.55 25.96 2.49
C HIS A 156 39.56 27.22 1.62
N ALA A 157 38.76 27.23 0.56
CA ALA A 157 38.37 28.48 -0.09
C ALA A 157 37.52 29.27 0.92
N ASP A 158 37.83 30.56 1.03
CA ASP A 158 37.30 31.58 1.95
C ASP A 158 37.89 31.58 3.38
N GLU A 159 38.67 32.65 3.65
CA GLU A 159 39.15 33.02 4.97
C GLU A 159 37.94 33.30 5.89
N PRO A 160 37.84 32.68 7.07
CA PRO A 160 36.66 32.84 7.93
C PRO A 160 36.51 34.31 8.37
N PRO A 161 35.28 34.84 8.43
CA PRO A 161 35.04 36.21 8.85
C PRO A 161 35.59 36.49 10.26
N GLU A 162 36.02 37.73 10.51
CA GLU A 162 36.60 38.13 11.79
C GLU A 162 35.62 37.89 12.96
N LEU A 163 36.13 37.34 14.07
CA LEU A 163 35.36 37.06 15.30
C LEU A 163 34.84 38.33 16.00
N TYR A 164 35.46 39.47 15.70
CA TYR A 164 35.12 40.77 16.28
C TYR A 164 34.55 41.68 15.21
N ASP A 165 33.54 42.46 15.58
CA ASP A 165 33.06 43.55 14.76
C ASP A 165 34.07 44.72 14.80
N ASP A 166 34.58 45.12 13.63
CA ASP A 166 35.55 46.20 13.45
C ASP A 166 35.09 47.55 14.01
N ALA A 167 33.78 47.82 13.99
CA ALA A 167 33.21 49.09 14.44
C ALA A 167 32.97 49.14 15.95
N SER A 168 32.58 48.02 16.55
CA SER A 168 32.16 47.96 17.97
C SER A 168 33.17 47.28 18.90
N GLY A 169 34.15 46.54 18.35
CA GLY A 169 35.10 45.73 19.12
C GLY A 169 34.45 44.58 19.89
N ARG A 170 33.17 44.30 19.64
CA ARG A 170 32.40 43.24 20.30
C ARG A 170 32.57 41.92 19.59
N LEU A 171 32.52 40.84 20.37
CA LEU A 171 32.48 39.49 19.83
C LEU A 171 31.16 39.27 19.08
N ARG A 172 31.23 38.77 17.85
CA ARG A 172 30.06 38.53 17.00
C ARG A 172 29.35 37.26 17.48
N SER A 173 28.12 37.39 17.99
CA SER A 173 27.35 36.25 18.48
C SER A 173 26.95 35.26 17.37
N GLU A 174 26.89 35.72 16.13
CA GLU A 174 26.54 34.92 14.94
C GLU A 174 27.59 33.83 14.63
N GLU A 175 28.83 34.00 15.11
CA GLU A 175 29.95 33.08 14.89
C GLU A 175 29.93 31.89 15.87
N PHE A 176 29.00 31.87 16.83
CA PHE A 176 28.88 30.85 17.89
C PHE A 176 27.48 30.21 17.85
N THR A 177 27.41 28.94 18.25
CA THR A 177 26.12 28.30 18.55
C THR A 177 25.49 28.94 19.77
N ASN A 178 24.16 28.81 19.92
CA ASN A 178 23.46 29.33 21.10
C ASN A 178 24.03 28.77 22.42
N ASP A 179 24.45 27.51 22.41
CA ASP A 179 25.01 26.83 23.59
C ASP A 179 26.43 27.33 23.88
N ALA A 180 27.29 27.46 22.85
CA ALA A 180 28.60 28.06 23.01
C ALA A 180 28.54 29.53 23.47
N TRP A 181 27.57 30.30 22.97
CA TRP A 181 27.35 31.68 23.41
C TRP A 181 26.91 31.74 24.88
N ALA A 182 25.97 30.88 25.29
CA ALA A 182 25.53 30.78 26.69
C ALA A 182 26.69 30.39 27.62
N VAL A 183 27.60 29.53 27.17
CA VAL A 183 28.83 29.19 27.91
C VAL A 183 29.73 30.40 28.09
N LEU A 184 29.90 31.27 27.09
CA LEU A 184 30.71 32.49 27.21
C LEU A 184 30.06 33.50 28.17
N GLU A 185 28.75 33.66 28.14
CA GLU A 185 28.01 34.50 29.10
C GLU A 185 28.14 33.99 30.53
N LEU A 186 28.03 32.67 30.73
CA LEU A 186 28.23 32.03 32.03
C LEU A 186 29.68 32.18 32.50
N ALA A 187 30.66 32.06 31.59
CA ALA A 187 32.06 32.28 31.91
C ALA A 187 32.31 33.72 32.39
N ALA A 188 31.65 34.72 31.79
CA ALA A 188 31.73 36.11 32.23
C ALA A 188 31.16 36.29 33.65
N GLN A 189 30.06 35.61 33.98
CA GLN A 189 29.53 35.60 35.35
C GLN A 189 30.54 34.98 36.33
N ARG A 190 31.17 33.85 35.96
CA ARG A 190 32.21 33.20 36.78
C ARG A 190 33.43 34.08 37.00
N ALA A 191 33.87 34.83 35.99
CA ALA A 191 34.99 35.77 36.12
C ALA A 191 34.70 36.84 37.19
N ALA A 192 33.49 37.41 37.19
CA ALA A 192 33.08 38.39 38.21
C ALA A 192 32.95 37.79 39.62
N GLU A 193 32.46 36.56 39.74
CA GLU A 193 32.41 35.84 41.04
C GLU A 193 33.81 35.65 41.65
N LEU A 194 34.81 35.46 40.80
CA LEU A 194 36.21 35.24 41.20
C LEU A 194 37.04 36.53 41.30
N GLY A 195 36.45 37.68 40.97
CA GLY A 195 37.06 39.01 41.07
C GLY A 195 37.90 39.43 39.86
N TYR A 196 37.77 38.77 38.72
CA TYR A 196 38.46 39.14 37.49
C TYR A 196 37.68 40.22 36.72
N ASP A 197 38.41 41.20 36.21
CA ASP A 197 37.93 42.24 35.29
C ASP A 197 38.00 41.81 33.82
N ARG A 198 38.61 40.66 33.54
CA ARG A 198 38.75 40.06 32.20
C ARG A 198 38.44 38.57 32.20
N LEU A 199 37.87 38.11 31.09
CA LEU A 199 37.59 36.70 30.84
C LEU A 199 38.88 35.95 30.47
N LEU A 200 39.05 34.74 31.00
CA LEU A 200 40.26 33.93 30.84
C LEU A 200 39.85 32.46 30.59
N PRO A 201 40.71 31.62 30.00
CA PRO A 201 40.38 30.22 29.69
C PRO A 201 39.82 29.39 30.87
N PRO A 202 40.30 29.53 32.13
CA PRO A 202 39.73 28.78 33.25
C PRO A 202 38.24 29.07 33.48
N HIS A 203 37.80 30.31 33.25
CA HIS A 203 36.40 30.70 33.38
C HIS A 203 35.52 30.00 32.34
N CYS A 204 36.03 29.88 31.11
CA CYS A 204 35.38 29.14 30.03
C CYS A 204 35.27 27.64 30.38
N LEU A 205 36.33 27.01 30.90
CA LEU A 205 36.27 25.61 31.34
C LEU A 205 35.24 25.39 32.47
N MET A 206 35.19 26.27 33.47
CA MET A 206 34.22 26.16 34.56
C MET A 206 32.78 26.30 34.06
N ALA A 207 32.55 27.13 33.04
CA ALA A 207 31.25 27.25 32.38
C ALA A 207 30.89 26.00 31.56
N LEU A 208 31.83 25.46 30.78
CA LEU A 208 31.66 24.19 30.03
C LEU A 208 31.34 23.01 30.95
N LEU A 209 31.97 22.93 32.13
CA LEU A 209 31.70 21.89 33.14
C LEU A 209 30.37 22.09 33.88
N SER A 210 29.75 23.27 33.78
CA SER A 210 28.45 23.58 34.38
C SER A 210 27.28 23.29 33.44
N GLU A 211 27.56 23.00 32.17
CA GLU A 211 26.56 22.61 31.17
C GLU A 211 26.06 21.19 31.46
N THR A 212 24.76 21.05 31.71
CA THR A 212 24.13 19.75 31.96
C THR A 212 24.10 18.92 30.67
N GLU A 213 24.67 17.72 30.71
CA GLU A 213 24.83 16.78 29.59
C GLU A 213 25.81 17.22 28.48
N GLY A 214 26.56 18.30 28.71
CA GLY A 214 27.57 18.82 27.78
C GLY A 214 28.77 17.88 27.59
N PRO A 215 29.52 18.02 26.48
CA PRO A 215 30.68 17.17 26.16
C PRO A 215 31.77 17.26 27.23
N ALA A 216 32.02 18.45 27.78
CA ALA A 216 33.00 18.66 28.84
C ALA A 216 32.64 17.93 30.13
N GLU A 217 31.39 18.04 30.59
CA GLU A 217 30.89 17.32 31.76
C GLU A 217 31.08 15.80 31.58
N ARG A 218 30.64 15.26 30.44
CA ARG A 218 30.65 13.82 30.17
C ARG A 218 32.06 13.26 30.18
N LEU A 219 32.97 13.91 29.46
CA LEU A 219 34.35 13.46 29.32
C LEU A 219 35.13 13.57 30.64
N PHE A 220 34.91 14.64 31.40
CA PHE A 220 35.53 14.77 32.72
C PHE A 220 34.99 13.73 33.70
N ARG A 221 33.68 13.44 33.69
CA ARG A 221 33.09 12.41 34.56
C ARG A 221 33.66 11.00 34.30
N LEU A 222 34.07 10.69 33.07
CA LEU A 222 34.65 9.40 32.71
C LEU A 222 36.08 9.20 33.25
N GLN A 223 36.83 10.28 33.47
CA GLN A 223 38.21 10.21 33.98
C GLN A 223 38.32 10.53 35.47
N LEU A 224 37.36 11.28 36.02
CA LEU A 224 37.39 11.66 37.44
C LEU A 224 37.26 10.41 38.35
N PRO A 225 38.06 10.31 39.42
CA PRO A 225 37.91 9.25 40.40
C PRO A 225 36.51 9.24 41.02
N LEU A 226 35.94 8.07 41.31
CA LEU A 226 34.61 7.89 41.91
C LEU A 226 34.36 8.73 43.20
N GLN A 227 35.43 9.12 43.90
CA GLN A 227 35.37 9.93 45.13
C GLN A 227 35.38 11.45 44.89
N VAL A 228 35.68 11.88 43.66
CA VAL A 228 35.83 13.28 43.24
C VAL A 228 34.82 13.53 42.13
N GLY A 229 33.55 13.68 42.50
CA GLY A 229 32.50 14.05 41.54
C GLY A 229 32.77 15.41 40.89
N LEU A 230 32.05 15.68 39.79
CA LEU A 230 32.20 16.91 38.99
C LEU A 230 32.09 18.21 39.82
N VAL A 231 31.17 18.25 40.78
CA VAL A 231 30.97 19.39 41.69
C VAL A 231 32.26 19.73 42.44
N LYS A 232 32.96 18.70 42.95
CA LYS A 232 34.23 18.86 43.66
C LYS A 232 35.35 19.28 42.71
N ALA A 233 35.31 18.80 41.46
CA ALA A 233 36.29 19.21 40.45
C ALA A 233 36.17 20.70 40.09
N VAL A 234 34.95 21.19 39.87
CA VAL A 234 34.68 22.61 39.65
C VAL A 234 35.10 23.43 40.87
N GLU A 235 34.86 22.95 42.09
CA GLU A 235 35.30 23.62 43.32
C GLU A 235 36.83 23.75 43.42
N ILE A 236 37.57 22.70 43.07
CA ILE A 236 39.05 22.72 43.06
C ILE A 236 39.58 23.72 42.05
N ILE A 237 39.03 23.73 40.82
CA ILE A 237 39.40 24.70 39.79
C ILE A 237 39.05 26.12 40.29
N THR A 238 37.87 26.30 40.86
CA THR A 238 37.42 27.59 41.43
C THR A 238 38.40 28.11 42.49
N GLN A 239 38.83 27.27 43.43
CA GLN A 239 39.78 27.63 44.48
C GLN A 239 41.17 27.97 43.91
N ALA A 240 41.63 27.23 42.90
CA ALA A 240 42.93 27.44 42.28
C ALA A 240 43.06 28.79 41.57
N PHE A 241 41.94 29.35 41.10
CA PHE A 241 41.90 30.61 40.35
C PHE A 241 41.26 31.78 41.11
N ARG A 242 40.89 31.64 42.39
CA ARG A 242 40.30 32.73 43.17
C ARG A 242 41.32 33.82 43.51
N ILE A 243 40.98 35.10 43.26
CA ILE A 243 41.78 36.26 43.71
C ILE A 243 41.34 36.68 45.12
N THR A 244 42.31 36.92 46.02
CA THR A 244 42.08 37.28 47.44
C THR A 244 41.89 38.78 47.68
N GLU A 245 42.30 39.64 46.75
CA GLU A 245 42.12 41.09 46.82
C GLU A 245 40.81 41.53 46.15
N ARG A 246 40.27 42.70 46.54
CA ARG A 246 38.97 43.25 46.08
C ARG A 246 38.95 43.43 44.55
N GLY A 247 38.57 42.37 43.84
CA GLY A 247 38.36 42.36 42.41
C GLY A 247 37.06 43.05 41.97
N SER A 248 36.92 43.24 40.66
CA SER A 248 35.71 43.78 40.05
C SER A 248 34.54 42.81 40.24
N ARG A 249 33.37 43.33 40.64
CA ARG A 249 32.12 42.54 40.81
C ARG A 249 31.21 42.58 39.59
N THR A 250 31.59 43.32 38.55
CA THR A 250 30.83 43.41 37.30
C THR A 250 31.38 42.41 36.30
N ALA A 251 30.49 41.63 35.68
CA ALA A 251 30.85 40.69 34.62
C ALA A 251 31.61 41.42 33.49
N PRO A 252 32.79 40.94 33.07
CA PRO A 252 33.49 41.46 31.91
C PRO A 252 32.58 41.39 30.68
N ARG A 253 32.67 42.41 29.83
CA ARG A 253 31.95 42.43 28.55
C ARG A 253 32.62 41.46 27.57
N LEU A 254 31.81 40.89 26.67
CA LEU A 254 32.31 40.08 25.55
C LEU A 254 32.81 40.99 24.41
N ASP A 255 33.79 41.83 24.72
CA ASP A 255 34.49 42.73 23.79
C ASP A 255 36.02 42.56 23.92
N ARG A 256 36.79 43.22 23.04
CA ARG A 256 38.26 43.11 23.02
C ARG A 256 38.94 43.51 24.34
N ASP A 257 38.29 44.37 25.14
CA ASP A 257 38.82 44.84 26.42
C ASP A 257 38.47 43.91 27.59
N GLY A 258 37.27 43.31 27.57
CA GLY A 258 36.78 42.38 28.58
C GLY A 258 37.24 40.94 28.38
N ILE A 259 37.75 40.56 27.20
CA ILE A 259 38.32 39.23 26.94
C ILE A 259 39.85 39.30 27.00
N GLY A 260 40.45 38.54 27.92
CA GLY A 260 41.91 38.46 28.07
C GLY A 260 42.58 37.84 26.84
N GLU A 261 43.82 38.24 26.56
CA GLU A 261 44.61 37.81 25.39
C GLU A 261 44.65 36.29 25.24
N SER A 262 44.91 35.55 26.31
CA SER A 262 44.93 34.09 26.30
C SER A 262 43.60 33.42 25.94
N LEU A 263 42.46 34.09 26.20
CA LEU A 263 41.17 33.59 25.76
C LEU A 263 40.87 34.00 24.31
N ARG A 264 41.35 35.16 23.85
CA ARG A 264 41.24 35.55 22.44
C ARG A 264 41.96 34.55 21.53
N ASP A 265 43.17 34.16 21.91
CA ASP A 265 43.94 33.14 21.19
C ASP A 265 43.19 31.80 21.15
N LEU A 266 42.57 31.41 22.26
CA LEU A 266 41.73 30.20 22.34
C LEU A 266 40.50 30.29 21.44
N LEU A 267 39.81 31.44 21.37
CA LEU A 267 38.66 31.63 20.48
C LEU A 267 39.06 31.56 19.00
N HIS A 268 40.22 32.12 18.63
CA HIS A 268 40.77 31.97 17.29
C HIS A 268 41.14 30.50 16.98
N ALA A 269 41.73 29.79 17.94
CA ALA A 269 42.00 28.36 17.81
C ALA A 269 40.71 27.54 17.70
N ALA A 270 39.65 27.91 18.43
CA ALA A 270 38.33 27.26 18.35
C ALA A 270 37.66 27.51 16.99
N ARG A 271 37.80 28.71 16.41
CA ARG A 271 37.34 29.02 15.03
C ARG A 271 38.07 28.17 14.01
N THR A 272 39.38 28.07 14.14
CA THR A 272 40.22 27.23 13.27
C THR A 272 39.83 25.76 13.39
N THR A 273 39.53 25.31 14.61
CA THR A 273 39.05 23.95 14.86
C THR A 273 37.68 23.73 14.23
N ALA A 274 36.72 24.63 14.44
CA ALA A 274 35.40 24.56 13.80
C ALA A 274 35.51 24.48 12.26
N ALA A 275 36.36 25.32 11.64
CA ALA A 275 36.60 25.28 10.20
C ALA A 275 37.18 23.93 9.73
N ARG A 276 38.17 23.37 10.45
CA ARG A 276 38.74 22.02 10.15
C ARG A 276 37.69 20.90 10.19
N TRP A 277 36.63 21.08 10.98
CA TRP A 277 35.52 20.14 11.12
C TRP A 277 34.29 20.52 10.30
N ASP A 278 34.40 21.46 9.36
CA ASP A 278 33.34 21.92 8.45
C ASP A 278 32.12 22.52 9.16
N ALA A 279 32.35 23.15 10.33
CA ALA A 279 31.32 23.79 11.12
C ALA A 279 31.25 25.31 10.84
N GLU A 280 30.08 25.79 10.41
CA GLU A 280 29.82 27.22 10.14
C GLU A 280 29.94 28.08 11.40
N GLN A 281 29.63 27.53 12.58
CA GLN A 281 29.67 28.20 13.88
C GLN A 281 30.56 27.46 14.89
N ILE A 282 31.17 28.20 15.83
CA ILE A 282 31.92 27.64 16.95
C ILE A 282 30.93 27.04 17.96
N ASP A 283 31.19 25.81 18.40
CA ASP A 283 30.32 25.06 19.30
C ASP A 283 31.07 24.65 20.58
N THR A 284 30.38 24.14 21.60
CA THR A 284 30.98 23.79 22.90
C THR A 284 32.12 22.75 22.79
N PRO A 285 32.08 21.73 21.91
CA PRO A 285 33.22 20.83 21.70
C PRO A 285 34.43 21.54 21.08
N HIS A 286 34.23 22.52 20.20
CA HIS A 286 35.30 23.29 19.56
C HIS A 286 36.05 24.16 20.59
N LEU A 287 35.31 24.79 21.52
CA LEU A 287 35.88 25.54 22.64
C LEU A 287 36.69 24.63 23.57
N LEU A 288 36.17 23.45 23.89
CA LEU A 288 36.86 22.47 24.72
C LEU A 288 38.13 21.93 24.06
N ALA A 289 38.08 21.62 22.76
CA ALA A 289 39.22 21.14 21.99
C ALA A 289 40.35 22.18 21.98
N ALA A 290 40.03 23.43 21.64
CA ALA A 290 41.00 24.53 21.64
C ALA A 290 41.63 24.75 23.03
N LEU A 291 40.84 24.64 24.09
CA LEU A 291 41.32 24.74 25.46
C LEU A 291 42.28 23.62 25.83
N LEU A 292 41.96 22.38 25.43
CA LEU A 292 42.78 21.21 25.74
C LEU A 292 44.03 21.15 24.88
N ASP A 293 44.02 21.65 23.64
CA ASP A 293 45.20 21.70 22.76
C ASP A 293 46.26 22.66 23.30
N SER A 294 45.85 23.81 23.84
CA SER A 294 46.75 24.81 24.43
C SER A 294 46.29 25.29 25.82
N PRO A 295 46.31 24.42 26.85
CA PRO A 295 45.85 24.77 28.18
C PRO A 295 46.87 25.69 28.86
N PRO A 296 46.45 26.78 29.53
CA PRO A 296 47.36 27.61 30.31
C PRO A 296 48.13 26.77 31.33
N GLN A 297 49.44 27.03 31.52
CA GLN A 297 50.32 26.19 32.34
C GLN A 297 49.79 25.95 33.77
N ARG A 298 49.19 26.98 34.38
CA ARG A 298 48.55 26.87 35.70
C ARG A 298 47.31 25.97 35.69
N LEU A 299 46.51 26.02 34.62
CA LEU A 299 45.32 25.17 34.46
C LEU A 299 45.72 23.71 34.22
N ALA A 300 46.66 23.45 33.32
CA ALA A 300 47.18 22.11 33.07
C ALA A 300 47.73 21.46 34.36
N SER A 301 48.46 22.24 35.16
CA SER A 301 49.00 21.78 36.45
C SER A 301 47.90 21.40 37.46
N VAL A 302 46.79 22.14 37.50
CA VAL A 302 45.65 21.86 38.39
C VAL A 302 44.89 20.61 37.94
N LEU A 303 44.69 20.43 36.63
CA LEU A 303 43.98 19.27 36.07
C LEU A 303 44.77 17.95 36.29
N ALA A 304 46.09 18.00 36.19
CA ALA A 304 46.96 16.84 36.38
C ALA A 304 47.25 16.49 37.86
N ALA A 305 47.16 17.46 38.77
CA ALA A 305 47.46 17.25 40.19
C ALA A 305 46.37 16.46 40.94
N GLU A 306 46.72 15.91 42.11
CA GLU A 306 45.73 15.39 43.05
C GLU A 306 44.82 16.51 43.57
N PRO A 307 43.49 16.27 43.65
CA PRO A 307 42.79 15.00 43.53
C PRO A 307 42.14 14.72 42.16
N LEU A 308 42.38 15.54 41.12
CA LEU A 308 41.73 15.41 39.80
C LEU A 308 42.37 14.34 38.93
N ARG A 309 43.71 14.28 38.87
CA ARG A 309 44.50 13.29 38.11
C ARG A 309 43.98 13.05 36.68
N LEU A 310 43.60 14.11 35.96
CA LEU A 310 43.07 14.00 34.60
C LEU A 310 44.21 13.80 33.59
N ASP A 311 43.99 12.91 32.63
CA ASP A 311 44.89 12.67 31.52
C ASP A 311 44.48 13.57 30.35
N ILE A 312 45.23 14.66 30.16
CA ILE A 312 44.93 15.68 29.14
C ILE A 312 45.04 15.09 27.73
N GLU A 313 45.99 14.19 27.46
CA GLU A 313 46.13 13.58 26.14
C GLU A 313 44.95 12.67 25.82
N ARG A 314 44.52 11.86 26.79
CA ARG A 314 43.33 11.04 26.63
C ARG A 314 42.05 11.87 26.48
N LEU A 315 41.94 13.01 27.17
CA LEU A 315 40.83 13.94 26.96
C LEU A 315 40.84 14.54 25.55
N ARG A 316 42.02 14.89 25.01
CA ARG A 316 42.14 15.37 23.62
C ARG A 316 41.70 14.32 22.61
N GLU A 317 42.08 13.06 22.80
CA GLU A 317 41.62 11.95 21.95
C GLU A 317 40.11 11.80 22.03
N SER A 318 39.54 11.77 23.24
CA SER A 318 38.08 11.63 23.40
C SER A 318 37.30 12.82 22.86
N VAL A 319 37.85 14.04 22.93
CA VAL A 319 37.24 15.22 22.30
C VAL A 319 37.35 15.13 20.77
N ARG A 320 38.46 14.63 20.23
CA ARG A 320 38.59 14.35 18.79
C ARG A 320 37.60 13.28 18.32
N ASP A 321 37.31 12.27 19.14
CA ASP A 321 36.28 11.28 18.83
C ASP A 321 34.88 11.93 18.80
N VAL A 322 34.57 12.78 19.78
CA VAL A 322 33.30 13.54 19.82
C VAL A 322 33.16 14.47 18.62
N LEU A 323 34.25 15.14 18.21
CA LEU A 323 34.32 15.98 17.01
C LEU A 323 34.22 15.15 15.71
N GLY A 324 34.81 13.95 15.70
CA GLY A 324 34.70 12.96 14.63
C GLY A 324 33.31 12.40 14.45
N GLU A 325 32.58 12.23 15.55
CA GLU A 325 31.17 11.84 15.54
C GLU A 325 30.25 12.95 15.01
N THR A 326 30.64 14.22 15.16
CA THR A 326 29.87 15.39 14.69
C THR A 326 29.97 15.64 13.17
N ARG A 327 30.96 15.07 12.48
CA ARG A 327 31.09 15.10 11.00
C ARG A 327 30.00 14.34 10.24
N SER A 328 29.21 13.51 10.93
CA SER A 328 28.10 12.77 10.33
C SER A 328 26.86 13.67 10.26
N THR A 329 26.52 14.13 9.05
CA THR A 329 25.31 14.93 8.73
C THR A 329 23.98 14.19 8.96
N ALA A 330 24.00 12.97 9.50
CA ALA A 330 22.83 12.27 10.02
C ALA A 330 22.76 12.39 11.55
N PRO A 331 21.59 12.70 12.15
CA PRO A 331 21.46 12.75 13.60
C PRO A 331 21.73 11.38 14.22
N ARG A 332 22.88 11.23 14.89
CA ARG A 332 23.27 10.04 15.67
C ARG A 332 22.70 10.06 17.10
N GLU A 333 21.42 10.39 17.26
CA GLU A 333 20.72 9.80 18.39
C GLU A 333 20.51 8.31 18.05
N ALA A 334 20.86 7.39 18.93
CA ALA A 334 20.37 6.02 18.76
C ALA A 334 18.84 6.04 18.88
N PRO A 335 18.09 5.32 18.03
CA PRO A 335 16.65 5.24 18.17
C PRO A 335 16.34 4.65 19.54
N PHE A 336 15.47 5.31 20.31
CA PHE A 336 14.99 4.74 21.56
C PHE A 336 14.16 3.50 21.24
N ARG A 337 14.55 2.33 21.78
CA ARG A 337 13.85 1.06 21.55
C ARG A 337 13.40 0.45 22.87
N LEU A 338 12.18 -0.06 22.89
CA LEU A 338 11.70 -0.90 23.98
C LEU A 338 12.36 -2.30 23.89
N PRO A 339 12.48 -3.02 25.02
CA PRO A 339 12.88 -4.42 25.04
C PRO A 339 12.05 -5.30 24.09
N ALA A 340 12.67 -6.34 23.52
CA ALA A 340 12.06 -7.19 22.49
C ALA A 340 10.81 -8.00 22.94
N PHE A 341 10.57 -8.13 24.25
CA PHE A 341 9.38 -8.80 24.78
C PHE A 341 8.14 -7.90 24.82
N LEU A 342 8.32 -6.58 24.64
CA LEU A 342 7.23 -5.62 24.47
C LEU A 342 6.82 -5.53 23.01
N PRO A 343 5.62 -4.98 22.71
CA PRO A 343 5.18 -4.78 21.34
C PRO A 343 6.18 -3.92 20.54
N PRO A 344 6.23 -4.10 19.20
CA PRO A 344 7.14 -3.37 18.33
C PRO A 344 7.03 -1.85 18.54
N SER A 345 8.18 -1.17 18.62
CA SER A 345 8.23 0.28 18.86
C SER A 345 9.11 1.01 17.87
N GLU A 346 8.71 2.25 17.54
CA GLU A 346 9.38 3.15 16.60
C GLU A 346 9.58 4.52 17.27
N ASP A 347 10.82 5.01 17.30
CA ASP A 347 11.13 6.37 17.73
C ASP A 347 10.79 7.36 16.60
N LEU A 348 9.61 7.97 16.68
CA LEU A 348 9.11 8.91 15.67
C LEU A 348 9.92 10.20 15.67
N THR A 349 10.50 10.60 16.81
CA THR A 349 11.33 11.81 16.89
C THR A 349 12.66 11.60 16.19
N TRP A 350 13.26 10.41 16.35
CA TRP A 350 14.45 10.02 15.60
C TRP A 350 14.17 9.96 14.09
N LEU A 351 13.06 9.34 13.67
CA LEU A 351 12.65 9.29 12.27
C LEU A 351 12.40 10.69 11.67
N ALA A 352 11.80 11.59 12.45
CA ALA A 352 11.60 12.98 12.05
C ALA A 352 12.93 13.72 11.85
N ARG A 353 13.87 13.57 12.79
CA ARG A 353 15.18 14.24 12.74
C ARG A 353 16.05 13.73 11.59
N THR A 354 15.95 12.44 11.26
CA THR A 354 16.66 11.82 10.13
C THR A 354 16.02 12.11 8.76
N GLY A 355 14.93 12.89 8.71
CA GLY A 355 14.26 13.23 7.45
C GLY A 355 13.38 12.11 6.87
N ALA A 356 13.19 11.00 7.60
CA ALA A 356 12.36 9.87 7.17
C ALA A 356 10.85 10.15 7.23
N ILE A 357 10.43 11.27 7.85
CA ILE A 357 9.02 11.69 7.94
C ILE A 357 8.80 12.95 7.08
N GLY A 358 8.03 12.82 6.00
CA GLY A 358 7.60 13.93 5.16
C GLY A 358 6.43 14.75 5.74
N PRO A 359 6.24 16.00 5.30
CA PRO A 359 5.19 16.89 5.80
C PRO A 359 3.78 16.49 5.35
N ALA A 360 2.80 16.61 6.25
CA ALA A 360 1.39 16.28 6.02
C ALA A 360 0.43 17.45 6.28
N ALA A 361 0.43 18.46 5.40
CA ALA A 361 -0.36 19.69 5.55
C ALA A 361 -1.89 19.48 5.70
N HIS A 362 -2.45 18.44 5.09
CA HIS A 362 -3.88 18.13 5.18
C HIS A 362 -4.37 17.80 6.60
N LEU A 363 -3.46 17.60 7.56
CA LEU A 363 -3.79 17.33 8.97
C LEU A 363 -3.76 18.58 9.85
N ASP A 364 -3.54 19.77 9.28
CA ASP A 364 -3.45 21.05 10.00
C ASP A 364 -4.61 21.31 10.97
N GLY A 365 -5.83 20.95 10.57
CA GLY A 365 -7.03 21.12 11.39
C GLY A 365 -7.01 20.34 12.72
N TYR A 366 -6.21 19.28 12.83
CA TYR A 366 -6.11 18.45 14.03
C TYR A 366 -5.04 18.91 15.02
N PHE A 367 -4.06 19.72 14.57
CA PHE A 367 -2.93 20.12 15.41
C PHE A 367 -3.29 21.11 16.49
N GLU A 368 -4.21 22.05 16.25
CA GLU A 368 -4.58 23.01 17.29
C GLU A 368 -5.28 22.35 18.48
N PRO A 369 -6.32 21.50 18.31
CA PRO A 369 -6.90 20.73 19.42
C PRO A 369 -5.87 19.83 20.12
N LEU A 370 -5.02 19.15 19.36
CA LEU A 370 -3.98 18.24 19.85
C LEU A 370 -2.95 18.96 20.71
N CYS A 371 -2.41 20.07 20.23
CA CYS A 371 -1.45 20.90 20.96
C CYS A 371 -2.09 21.50 22.22
N ARG A 372 -3.34 21.98 22.13
CA ARG A 372 -4.08 22.46 23.30
C ARG A 372 -4.25 21.37 24.34
N ALA A 373 -4.58 20.14 23.94
CA ALA A 373 -4.70 19.02 24.87
C ALA A 373 -3.35 18.68 25.53
N LEU A 374 -2.28 18.55 24.75
CA LEU A 374 -0.93 18.21 25.25
C LEU A 374 -0.32 19.31 26.14
N HIS A 375 -0.74 20.57 25.98
CA HIS A 375 -0.23 21.71 26.76
C HIS A 375 -0.90 21.86 28.14
N ARG A 376 -2.08 21.26 28.35
CA ARG A 376 -2.79 21.40 29.63
C ARG A 376 -1.97 20.79 30.78
N THR A 377 -2.10 21.36 31.97
CA THR A 377 -1.48 20.84 33.21
C THR A 377 -2.24 19.66 33.80
N GLU A 378 -3.53 19.54 33.47
CA GLU A 378 -4.43 18.45 33.81
C GLU A 378 -5.05 17.94 32.51
N ASN A 379 -5.27 16.63 32.41
CA ASN A 379 -5.91 16.00 31.23
C ASN A 379 -5.07 16.17 29.95
N ASN A 380 -3.76 15.97 30.10
CA ASN A 380 -2.78 16.13 29.03
C ASN A 380 -2.60 14.86 28.18
N HIS A 381 -3.38 13.82 28.45
CA HIS A 381 -3.41 12.59 27.67
C HIS A 381 -4.41 12.74 26.53
N VAL A 382 -4.08 12.20 25.36
CA VAL A 382 -4.92 12.31 24.17
C VAL A 382 -5.39 10.93 23.74
N LEU A 383 -6.66 10.83 23.36
CA LEU A 383 -7.25 9.67 22.72
C LEU A 383 -7.67 10.06 21.30
N ILE A 384 -7.08 9.41 20.30
CA ILE A 384 -7.42 9.60 18.90
C ILE A 384 -8.35 8.46 18.49
N THR A 385 -9.56 8.83 18.11
CA THR A 385 -10.63 7.94 17.65
C THR A 385 -10.79 8.07 16.15
N GLY A 386 -10.96 6.93 15.47
CA GLY A 386 -11.12 6.93 14.02
C GLY A 386 -11.23 5.53 13.44
N LEU A 387 -11.75 5.44 12.21
CA LEU A 387 -11.80 4.18 11.48
C LEU A 387 -10.38 3.72 11.08
N PRO A 388 -10.11 2.40 11.04
CA PRO A 388 -8.83 1.89 10.59
C PRO A 388 -8.50 2.35 9.17
N GLY A 389 -7.27 2.86 8.97
CA GLY A 389 -6.76 3.20 7.64
C GLY A 389 -6.95 4.65 7.19
N ILE A 390 -7.53 5.53 8.03
CA ILE A 390 -7.71 6.96 7.71
C ILE A 390 -6.43 7.80 7.87
N GLY A 391 -5.34 7.22 8.39
CA GLY A 391 -4.05 7.91 8.55
C GLY A 391 -3.73 8.43 9.97
N THR A 392 -4.26 7.80 11.02
CA THR A 392 -3.91 8.09 12.42
C THR A 392 -2.40 8.02 12.68
N THR A 393 -1.71 7.01 12.12
CA THR A 393 -0.25 6.88 12.19
C THR A 393 0.45 8.07 11.51
N THR A 394 -0.11 8.60 10.43
CA THR A 394 0.42 9.80 9.75
C THR A 394 0.30 11.05 10.62
N LEU A 395 -0.80 11.21 11.36
CA LEU A 395 -0.97 12.30 12.33
C LEU A 395 0.11 12.26 13.42
N LEU A 396 0.39 11.07 13.97
CA LEU A 396 1.44 10.89 14.97
C LEU A 396 2.83 11.21 14.43
N ARG A 397 3.13 10.77 13.19
CA ARG A 397 4.39 11.07 12.50
C ARG A 397 4.56 12.56 12.26
N GLU A 398 3.53 13.24 11.76
CA GLU A 398 3.57 14.68 11.53
C GLU A 398 3.70 15.47 12.84
N LEU A 399 3.06 15.03 13.93
CA LEU A 399 3.26 15.61 15.27
C LEU A 399 4.73 15.54 15.70
N ALA A 400 5.36 14.37 15.55
CA ALA A 400 6.76 14.18 15.88
C ALA A 400 7.67 15.06 14.99
N ARG A 401 7.34 15.20 13.70
CA ARG A 401 8.06 16.08 12.76
C ARG A 401 8.00 17.54 13.18
N ARG A 402 6.81 18.07 13.50
CA ARG A 402 6.62 19.46 13.95
C ARG A 402 7.28 19.73 15.30
N ALA A 403 7.27 18.74 16.20
CA ALA A 403 7.99 18.84 17.46
C ALA A 403 9.51 18.88 17.24
N ALA A 404 10.05 17.99 16.39
CA ALA A 404 11.48 17.90 16.10
C ALA A 404 12.03 19.14 15.38
N THR A 405 11.27 19.69 14.43
CA THR A 405 11.62 20.93 13.69
C THR A 405 11.43 22.20 14.50
N GLY A 406 10.83 22.12 15.69
CA GLY A 406 10.58 23.27 16.56
C GLY A 406 9.37 24.13 16.18
N GLU A 407 8.55 23.70 15.20
CA GLU A 407 7.27 24.34 14.86
C GLU A 407 6.31 24.39 16.06
N ILE A 408 6.43 23.44 17.01
CA ILE A 408 5.70 23.43 18.28
C ILE A 408 6.68 23.62 19.45
N PRO A 409 6.89 24.86 19.94
CA PRO A 409 7.99 25.19 20.86
C PRO A 409 8.01 24.38 22.16
N PHE A 410 6.85 24.11 22.77
CA PHE A 410 6.78 23.38 24.05
C PHE A 410 7.05 21.88 23.91
N LEU A 411 6.99 21.33 22.69
CA LEU A 411 7.26 19.92 22.39
C LEU A 411 8.69 19.70 21.87
N ARG A 412 9.48 20.75 21.66
CA ARG A 412 10.83 20.67 21.05
C ARG A 412 11.79 19.72 21.80
N ARG A 413 11.64 19.62 23.12
CA ARG A 413 12.45 18.76 23.99
C ARG A 413 11.80 17.40 24.28
N LYS A 414 10.63 17.12 23.71
CA LYS A 414 9.91 15.86 23.92
C LYS A 414 10.30 14.84 22.84
N ARG A 415 10.41 13.57 23.22
CA ARG A 415 10.50 12.42 22.30
C ARG A 415 9.15 11.73 22.18
N PHE A 416 8.84 11.27 20.99
CA PHE A 416 7.61 10.56 20.62
C PHE A 416 7.96 9.13 20.24
N LEU A 417 7.43 8.17 21.00
CA LEU A 417 7.64 6.74 20.78
C LEU A 417 6.33 6.08 20.40
N ARG A 418 6.22 5.58 19.16
CA ARG A 418 5.09 4.76 18.73
C ARG A 418 5.28 3.34 19.22
N VAL A 419 4.22 2.73 19.75
CA VAL A 419 4.16 1.31 20.12
C VAL A 419 2.98 0.70 19.39
N ASP A 420 3.23 -0.32 18.56
CA ASP A 420 2.20 -0.98 17.77
C ASP A 420 1.57 -2.14 18.55
N CYS A 421 0.31 -1.97 18.91
CA CYS A 421 -0.41 -2.88 19.81
C CYS A 421 -1.62 -3.55 19.16
N LYS A 422 -1.74 -3.47 17.83
CA LYS A 422 -2.88 -4.02 17.08
C LYS A 422 -2.99 -5.55 17.18
N ASP A 423 -1.85 -6.23 17.27
CA ASP A 423 -1.76 -7.70 17.24
C ASP A 423 -1.44 -8.33 18.61
N VAL A 424 -1.75 -7.63 19.71
CA VAL A 424 -1.51 -8.14 21.07
C VAL A 424 -2.53 -9.22 21.44
N ALA A 425 -2.04 -10.37 21.92
CA ALA A 425 -2.90 -11.44 22.41
C ALA A 425 -3.57 -11.05 23.74
N ALA A 426 -4.87 -11.32 23.87
CA ALA A 426 -5.67 -11.01 25.06
C ALA A 426 -5.19 -11.74 26.34
N GLU A 427 -4.37 -12.80 26.21
CA GLU A 427 -3.76 -13.50 27.34
C GLU A 427 -2.60 -12.71 27.97
N SER A 428 -1.89 -11.92 27.16
CA SER A 428 -0.70 -11.16 27.55
C SER A 428 -0.95 -9.65 27.66
N SER A 429 -2.17 -9.18 27.39
CA SER A 429 -2.48 -7.74 27.28
C SER A 429 -2.18 -6.97 28.57
N GLY A 430 -2.62 -7.46 29.73
CA GLY A 430 -2.31 -6.85 31.02
C GLY A 430 -0.82 -6.87 31.39
N GLU A 431 -0.14 -8.00 31.16
CA GLU A 431 1.32 -8.10 31.42
C GLU A 431 2.11 -7.11 30.55
N GLN A 432 1.75 -6.99 29.26
CA GLN A 432 2.37 -6.05 28.34
C GLN A 432 2.06 -4.59 28.71
N LEU A 433 0.84 -4.28 29.12
CA LEU A 433 0.47 -2.93 29.58
C LEU A 433 1.29 -2.54 30.82
N THR A 434 1.34 -3.42 31.82
CA THR A 434 2.11 -3.19 33.05
C THR A 434 3.61 -3.04 32.74
N ALA A 435 4.16 -3.88 31.88
CA ALA A 435 5.56 -3.79 31.48
C ALA A 435 5.87 -2.51 30.68
N LEU A 436 4.97 -2.09 29.79
CA LEU A 436 5.10 -0.84 29.03
C LEU A 436 5.13 0.36 29.98
N ILE A 437 4.16 0.45 30.90
CA ILE A 437 4.09 1.50 31.92
C ILE A 437 5.39 1.50 32.75
N GLY A 438 5.87 0.34 33.18
CA GLY A 438 7.10 0.22 33.96
C GLY A 438 8.36 0.74 33.26
N GLN A 439 8.47 0.59 31.94
CA GLN A 439 9.64 1.05 31.16
C GLN A 439 9.65 2.56 30.92
N VAL A 440 8.47 3.17 30.84
CA VAL A 440 8.29 4.59 30.51
C VAL A 440 8.05 5.44 31.76
N ALA A 441 7.73 4.83 32.90
CA ALA A 441 7.44 5.50 34.16
C ALA A 441 8.54 6.49 34.56
N GLY A 442 8.14 7.73 34.86
CA GLY A 442 9.04 8.78 35.37
C GLY A 442 9.83 9.54 34.30
N ARG A 443 9.73 9.16 33.02
CA ARG A 443 10.34 9.89 31.90
C ARG A 443 9.43 11.03 31.48
N THR A 444 9.78 12.24 31.90
CA THR A 444 8.99 13.44 31.54
C THR A 444 9.29 13.97 30.14
N ASP A 445 10.38 13.53 29.52
CA ASP A 445 10.76 13.83 28.15
C ASP A 445 10.04 12.97 27.11
N LEU A 446 9.43 11.84 27.51
CA LEU A 446 8.85 10.86 26.60
C LEU A 446 7.31 10.96 26.52
N VAL A 447 6.79 11.03 25.30
CA VAL A 447 5.37 10.86 24.96
C VAL A 447 5.20 9.52 24.26
N VAL A 448 4.41 8.63 24.84
CA VAL A 448 4.16 7.28 24.33
C VAL A 448 2.90 7.30 23.48
N CYS A 449 3.03 6.91 22.21
CA CYS A 449 1.93 6.83 21.26
C CYS A 449 1.54 5.35 21.08
N VAL A 450 0.48 4.91 21.73
CA VAL A 450 -0.01 3.52 21.65
C VAL A 450 -0.98 3.40 20.49
N ASP A 451 -0.54 2.76 19.39
CA ASP A 451 -1.35 2.52 18.20
C ASP A 451 -2.09 1.18 18.36
N GLY A 452 -3.39 1.22 18.68
CA GLY A 452 -4.16 0.02 19.06
C GLY A 452 -4.27 -0.16 20.57
N LEU A 453 -4.77 0.86 21.28
CA LEU A 453 -4.96 0.81 22.73
C LEU A 453 -6.08 -0.17 23.17
N GLY A 454 -7.12 -0.33 22.36
CA GLY A 454 -8.26 -1.22 22.66
C GLY A 454 -7.85 -2.67 23.00
N PRO A 455 -7.08 -3.35 22.12
CA PRO A 455 -6.55 -4.70 22.39
C PRO A 455 -5.75 -4.82 23.70
N LEU A 456 -5.00 -3.79 24.10
CA LEU A 456 -4.27 -3.80 25.38
C LEU A 456 -5.17 -3.68 26.61
N LEU A 457 -6.33 -3.02 26.46
CA LEU A 457 -7.26 -2.81 27.56
C LEU A 457 -8.24 -3.98 27.74
N ARG A 458 -8.41 -4.82 26.72
CA ARG A 458 -9.28 -6.00 26.77
C ARG A 458 -8.50 -7.22 27.28
N GLY A 459 -8.98 -7.79 28.38
CA GLY A 459 -8.49 -9.05 28.95
C GLY A 459 -9.43 -10.23 28.65
N ARG A 460 -9.10 -11.40 29.20
CA ARG A 460 -9.88 -12.64 29.02
C ARG A 460 -11.28 -12.53 29.64
N HIS A 461 -12.28 -13.18 29.02
CA HIS A 461 -13.66 -13.29 29.52
C HIS A 461 -14.36 -11.96 29.83
N GLY A 462 -13.95 -10.86 29.18
CA GLY A 462 -14.52 -9.53 29.41
C GLY A 462 -13.97 -8.79 30.64
N ALA A 463 -12.89 -9.28 31.26
CA ALA A 463 -12.13 -8.48 32.20
C ALA A 463 -11.40 -7.35 31.45
N ASP A 464 -11.32 -6.15 32.04
CA ASP A 464 -10.59 -5.01 31.48
C ASP A 464 -9.35 -4.67 32.32
N HIS A 465 -8.37 -4.02 31.67
CA HIS A 465 -7.15 -3.51 32.32
C HIS A 465 -7.22 -2.00 32.58
N LEU A 466 -8.43 -1.43 32.65
CA LEU A 466 -8.65 0.01 32.79
C LEU A 466 -8.08 0.53 34.12
N LEU A 467 -8.10 -0.29 35.16
CA LEU A 467 -7.57 0.08 36.48
C LEU A 467 -6.07 0.42 36.42
N GLU A 468 -5.28 -0.36 35.68
CA GLU A 468 -3.83 -0.16 35.54
C GLU A 468 -3.52 1.14 34.80
N LEU A 469 -4.20 1.35 33.66
CA LEU A 469 -4.07 2.58 32.90
C LEU A 469 -4.48 3.79 33.74
N ARG A 470 -5.64 3.74 34.40
CA ARG A 470 -6.15 4.84 35.23
C ARG A 470 -5.18 5.22 36.35
N ARG A 471 -4.54 4.24 36.98
CA ARG A 471 -3.50 4.50 38.00
C ARG A 471 -2.30 5.20 37.38
N ALA A 472 -1.80 4.70 36.25
CA ALA A 472 -0.63 5.27 35.59
C ALA A 472 -0.85 6.72 35.14
N LEU A 473 -2.04 7.03 34.60
CA LEU A 473 -2.43 8.39 34.21
C LEU A 473 -2.58 9.31 35.42
N LYS A 474 -3.28 8.86 36.48
CA LYS A 474 -3.50 9.65 37.70
C LYS A 474 -2.21 9.96 38.46
N GLU A 475 -1.30 8.99 38.53
CA GLU A 475 0.03 9.14 39.16
C GLU A 475 1.01 9.95 38.30
N ARG A 476 0.60 10.37 37.08
CA ARG A 476 1.41 11.10 36.10
C ARG A 476 2.72 10.38 35.76
N SER A 477 2.68 9.06 35.81
CA SER A 477 3.84 8.20 35.52
C SER A 477 4.18 8.17 34.03
N ILE A 478 3.18 8.39 33.16
CA ILE A 478 3.27 8.28 31.69
C ILE A 478 2.59 9.50 31.03
N HIS A 479 3.11 9.96 29.89
CA HIS A 479 2.41 10.87 28.98
C HIS A 479 1.93 10.09 27.75
N LEU A 480 0.62 9.84 27.63
CA LEU A 480 0.02 8.96 26.62
C LEU A 480 -0.70 9.71 25.48
N ILE A 481 -0.52 9.23 24.25
CA ILE A 481 -1.43 9.41 23.12
C ILE A 481 -1.92 8.01 22.69
N GLY A 482 -3.19 7.69 22.90
CA GLY A 482 -3.77 6.39 22.54
C GLY A 482 -4.58 6.46 21.26
N VAL A 483 -4.40 5.52 20.33
CA VAL A 483 -5.25 5.34 19.16
C VAL A 483 -6.18 4.16 19.40
N LEU A 484 -7.49 4.36 19.23
CA LEU A 484 -8.49 3.33 19.44
C LEU A 484 -9.62 3.42 18.42
N ALA A 485 -10.29 2.28 18.19
CA ALA A 485 -11.48 2.25 17.37
C ALA A 485 -12.66 2.88 18.11
N GLU A 486 -13.63 3.41 17.36
CA GLU A 486 -14.84 4.04 17.91
C GLU A 486 -15.60 3.12 18.88
N HIS A 487 -15.75 1.85 18.49
CA HIS A 487 -16.40 0.83 19.32
C HIS A 487 -15.66 0.60 20.64
N ASP A 488 -14.33 0.56 20.60
CA ASP A 488 -13.53 0.38 21.82
C ASP A 488 -13.63 1.60 22.74
N TYR A 489 -13.76 2.81 22.18
CA TYR A 489 -13.99 4.02 22.97
C TYR A 489 -15.35 3.97 23.67
N GLU A 490 -16.42 3.67 22.94
CA GLU A 490 -17.78 3.58 23.50
C GLU A 490 -17.88 2.50 24.58
N ASP A 491 -17.26 1.34 24.36
CA ASP A 491 -17.32 0.23 25.32
C ASP A 491 -16.48 0.47 26.58
N LEU A 492 -15.28 1.04 26.45
CA LEU A 492 -14.28 1.07 27.52
C LEU A 492 -14.11 2.44 28.18
N VAL A 493 -14.25 3.53 27.41
CA VAL A 493 -13.90 4.89 27.87
C VAL A 493 -15.14 5.75 28.08
N ALA A 494 -16.17 5.63 27.23
CA ALA A 494 -17.35 6.49 27.29
C ALA A 494 -18.14 6.34 28.61
N ALA A 495 -18.08 5.16 29.24
CA ALA A 495 -18.71 4.91 30.53
C ALA A 495 -17.82 5.23 31.76
N ASP A 496 -16.50 5.42 31.59
CA ASP A 496 -15.57 5.70 32.70
C ASP A 496 -15.32 7.21 32.85
N HIS A 497 -15.95 7.80 33.86
CA HIS A 497 -15.82 9.23 34.14
C HIS A 497 -14.38 9.67 34.48
N VAL A 498 -13.58 8.81 35.11
CA VAL A 498 -12.20 9.17 35.50
C VAL A 498 -11.30 9.24 34.27
N LEU A 499 -11.45 8.32 33.32
CA LEU A 499 -10.70 8.39 32.07
C LEU A 499 -11.15 9.58 31.20
N GLN A 500 -12.44 9.91 31.18
CA GLN A 500 -12.93 11.11 30.50
C GLN A 500 -12.40 12.40 31.11
N GLU A 501 -12.22 12.43 32.43
CA GLU A 501 -11.53 13.53 33.06
C GLU A 501 -10.07 13.54 32.58
N LEU A 502 -9.31 12.45 32.75
CA LEU A 502 -7.86 12.42 32.47
C LEU A 502 -7.46 12.53 30.99
N THR A 503 -8.38 12.37 30.03
CA THR A 503 -8.06 12.29 28.60
C THR A 503 -8.86 13.29 27.76
N CYS A 504 -8.30 13.70 26.64
CA CYS A 504 -8.97 14.50 25.62
C CYS A 504 -9.18 13.67 24.35
N ARG A 505 -10.43 13.56 23.90
CA ARG A 505 -10.77 12.87 22.65
C ARG A 505 -10.54 13.77 21.43
N ILE A 506 -9.96 13.20 20.37
CA ILE A 506 -9.80 13.82 19.05
C ILE A 506 -10.34 12.86 18.01
N ASP A 507 -11.44 13.24 17.38
CA ASP A 507 -12.10 12.48 16.34
C ASP A 507 -11.49 12.76 14.96
N MET A 508 -10.88 11.74 14.37
CA MET A 508 -10.41 11.80 13.00
C MET A 508 -11.49 11.29 12.04
N ALA A 509 -11.79 12.12 11.05
CA ALA A 509 -12.66 11.77 9.94
C ALA A 509 -11.85 11.12 8.81
N GLU A 510 -12.54 10.41 7.92
CA GLU A 510 -11.94 9.99 6.66
C GLU A 510 -11.55 11.24 5.86
N PRO A 511 -10.29 11.33 5.36
CA PRO A 511 -9.84 12.50 4.63
C PRO A 511 -10.61 12.68 3.32
N GLU A 512 -10.88 13.93 2.97
CA GLU A 512 -11.47 14.26 1.67
C GLU A 512 -10.57 13.79 0.51
N ARG A 513 -11.15 13.61 -0.68
CA ARG A 513 -10.46 13.01 -1.84
C ARG A 513 -9.15 13.71 -2.19
N GLU A 514 -9.09 15.04 -2.05
CA GLU A 514 -7.88 15.82 -2.34
C GLU A 514 -6.77 15.55 -1.32
N ALA A 515 -7.10 15.55 -0.03
CA ALA A 515 -6.20 15.19 1.05
C ALA A 515 -5.73 13.73 0.94
N ALA A 516 -6.66 12.80 0.70
CA ALA A 516 -6.35 11.39 0.47
C ALA A 516 -5.39 11.21 -0.70
N ARG A 517 -5.56 11.96 -1.80
CA ARG A 517 -4.64 11.90 -2.95
C ARG A 517 -3.21 12.34 -2.59
N ALA A 518 -3.05 13.35 -1.75
CA ALA A 518 -1.73 13.76 -1.27
C ALA A 518 -1.08 12.66 -0.41
N MET A 519 -1.85 12.03 0.47
CA MET A 519 -1.38 10.91 1.30
C MET A 519 -0.97 9.69 0.47
N VAL A 520 -1.81 9.30 -0.50
CA VAL A 520 -1.54 8.16 -1.37
C VAL A 520 -0.33 8.43 -2.26
N ARG A 521 -0.09 9.68 -2.65
CA ARG A 521 1.13 10.04 -3.39
C ARG A 521 2.39 9.82 -2.56
N LEU A 522 2.42 10.27 -1.30
CA LEU A 522 3.57 10.00 -0.41
C LEU A 522 3.79 8.49 -0.22
N ALA A 523 2.71 7.71 -0.11
CA ALA A 523 2.80 6.26 -0.04
C ALA A 523 3.28 5.64 -1.37
N ALA A 524 2.91 6.21 -2.51
CA ALA A 524 3.36 5.77 -3.83
C ALA A 524 4.87 5.97 -3.99
N ASP A 525 5.41 7.11 -3.56
CA ASP A 525 6.87 7.37 -3.61
C ASP A 525 7.65 6.33 -2.77
N ALA A 526 7.10 5.93 -1.62
CA ALA A 526 7.67 4.85 -0.80
C ALA A 526 7.57 3.47 -1.49
N LEU A 527 6.46 3.19 -2.19
CA LEU A 527 6.30 1.96 -2.96
C LEU A 527 7.27 1.88 -4.14
N GLU A 528 7.54 2.98 -4.85
CA GLU A 528 8.55 2.99 -5.93
C GLU A 528 9.96 2.65 -5.42
N THR A 529 10.26 3.04 -4.17
CA THR A 529 11.52 2.71 -3.51
C THR A 529 11.57 1.23 -3.09
N GLU A 530 10.45 0.69 -2.60
CA GLU A 530 10.31 -0.72 -2.21
C GLU A 530 10.38 -1.66 -3.44
N PHE A 531 9.67 -1.32 -4.51
CA PHE A 531 9.61 -2.07 -5.76
C PHE A 531 10.56 -1.49 -6.81
N THR A 532 11.87 -1.68 -6.60
CA THR A 532 12.91 -1.10 -7.45
C THR A 532 12.68 -1.35 -8.95
N GLY A 533 12.70 -0.27 -9.72
CA GLY A 533 12.48 -0.29 -11.16
C GLY A 533 11.02 -0.20 -11.61
N ILE A 534 10.05 -0.11 -10.69
CA ILE A 534 8.64 0.18 -11.01
C ILE A 534 8.33 1.64 -10.68
N ARG A 535 7.69 2.35 -11.61
CA ARG A 535 7.19 3.72 -11.42
C ARG A 535 5.67 3.73 -11.32
N ILE A 536 5.10 4.62 -10.53
CA ILE A 536 3.66 4.80 -10.39
C ILE A 536 3.28 6.12 -11.04
N GLU A 537 2.44 6.07 -12.07
CA GLU A 537 2.03 7.29 -12.75
C GLU A 537 1.17 8.19 -11.86
N ARG A 538 1.34 9.53 -11.99
CA ARG A 538 0.52 10.50 -11.24
C ARG A 538 -0.99 10.34 -11.49
N HIS A 539 -1.36 9.90 -12.70
CA HIS A 539 -2.75 9.64 -13.07
C HIS A 539 -3.25 8.33 -12.43
N ALA A 540 -2.40 7.31 -12.30
CA ALA A 540 -2.71 6.07 -11.58
C ALA A 540 -3.02 6.33 -10.10
N VAL A 541 -2.24 7.19 -9.43
CA VAL A 541 -2.53 7.61 -8.04
C VAL A 541 -3.91 8.27 -7.91
N ALA A 542 -4.21 9.24 -8.79
CA ALA A 542 -5.49 9.92 -8.79
C ALA A 542 -6.66 8.95 -9.04
N ARG A 543 -6.46 8.03 -10.00
CA ARG A 543 -7.43 7.01 -10.36
C ARG A 543 -7.65 6.03 -9.22
N ALA A 544 -6.60 5.60 -8.54
CA ALA A 544 -6.68 4.69 -7.39
C ALA A 544 -7.51 5.29 -6.26
N VAL A 545 -7.34 6.59 -5.95
CA VAL A 545 -8.16 7.26 -4.92
C VAL A 545 -9.64 7.28 -5.28
N VAL A 546 -9.96 7.66 -6.52
CA VAL A 546 -11.35 7.71 -7.01
C VAL A 546 -11.95 6.31 -7.01
N LEU A 547 -11.29 5.35 -7.67
CA LEU A 547 -11.78 3.99 -7.81
C LEU A 547 -11.87 3.28 -6.47
N ALA A 548 -10.85 3.36 -5.61
CA ALA A 548 -10.89 2.70 -4.31
C ALA A 548 -11.99 3.29 -3.40
N GLY A 549 -12.17 4.62 -3.39
CA GLY A 549 -13.24 5.28 -2.64
C GLY A 549 -14.64 4.90 -3.14
N ASP A 550 -14.83 4.84 -4.46
CA ASP A 550 -16.14 4.52 -5.05
C ASP A 550 -16.45 3.02 -4.96
N PHE A 551 -15.41 2.17 -5.08
CA PHE A 551 -15.58 0.76 -5.38
C PHE A 551 -15.13 -0.21 -4.28
N VAL A 552 -14.11 0.13 -3.49
CA VAL A 552 -13.53 -0.70 -2.41
C VAL A 552 -14.03 -0.21 -1.03
N ARG A 553 -15.35 -0.13 -0.86
CA ARG A 553 -16.02 0.53 0.29
C ARG A 553 -15.90 -0.18 1.64
N HIS A 554 -15.45 -1.44 1.65
CA HIS A 554 -15.17 -2.17 2.89
C HIS A 554 -13.90 -1.65 3.60
N GLN A 555 -13.12 -0.81 2.92
CA GLN A 555 -11.96 -0.11 3.46
C GLN A 555 -12.15 1.40 3.29
N ARG A 556 -11.31 2.18 3.97
CA ARG A 556 -11.36 3.64 3.99
C ARG A 556 -10.15 4.22 3.27
N LEU A 557 -10.31 5.41 2.71
CA LEU A 557 -9.21 6.21 2.19
C LEU A 557 -8.38 6.75 3.37
N PRO A 558 -7.06 6.91 3.20
CA PRO A 558 -6.26 6.59 2.00
C PRO A 558 -5.89 5.09 1.85
N LEU A 559 -6.06 4.27 2.88
CA LEU A 559 -5.53 2.90 2.92
C LEU A 559 -6.01 2.03 1.74
N SER A 560 -7.28 2.12 1.36
CA SER A 560 -7.83 1.33 0.25
C SER A 560 -7.10 1.62 -1.07
N ALA A 561 -6.78 2.88 -1.36
CA ALA A 561 -6.05 3.28 -2.56
C ALA A 561 -4.57 2.88 -2.50
N VAL A 562 -3.92 2.99 -1.33
CA VAL A 562 -2.52 2.52 -1.15
C VAL A 562 -2.43 1.01 -1.40
N LYS A 563 -3.40 0.23 -0.90
CA LYS A 563 -3.43 -1.22 -1.15
C LYS A 563 -3.64 -1.56 -2.62
N VAL A 564 -4.51 -0.82 -3.33
CA VAL A 564 -4.68 -0.96 -4.78
C VAL A 564 -3.35 -0.72 -5.51
N LEU A 565 -2.64 0.36 -5.18
CA LEU A 565 -1.35 0.66 -5.82
C LEU A 565 -0.28 -0.38 -5.47
N ARG A 566 -0.19 -0.80 -4.21
CA ARG A 566 0.75 -1.84 -3.77
C ARG A 566 0.51 -3.14 -4.53
N ARG A 567 -0.74 -3.59 -4.62
CA ARG A 567 -1.09 -4.81 -5.35
C ARG A 567 -0.76 -4.70 -6.84
N ALA A 568 -1.04 -3.55 -7.45
CA ALA A 568 -0.65 -3.29 -8.83
C ALA A 568 0.88 -3.34 -9.03
N CYS A 569 1.66 -2.86 -8.05
CA CYS A 569 3.12 -2.99 -8.07
C CYS A 569 3.57 -4.44 -7.92
N GLU A 570 2.96 -5.20 -7.01
CA GLU A 570 3.24 -6.63 -6.81
C GLU A 570 2.97 -7.45 -8.09
N ASP A 571 1.82 -7.24 -8.72
CA ASP A 571 1.41 -7.96 -9.92
C ASP A 571 2.34 -7.63 -11.10
N LEU A 572 2.74 -6.36 -11.24
CA LEU A 572 3.68 -5.93 -12.26
C LEU A 572 5.10 -6.47 -11.99
N ASP A 573 5.59 -6.41 -10.76
CA ASP A 573 6.90 -6.97 -10.36
C ASP A 573 6.95 -8.48 -10.61
N TYR A 574 5.87 -9.19 -10.30
CA TYR A 574 5.71 -10.60 -10.61
C TYR A 574 5.78 -10.87 -12.11
N ALA A 575 5.02 -10.12 -12.93
CA ALA A 575 5.02 -10.27 -14.38
C ALA A 575 6.41 -10.03 -14.99
N ARG A 576 7.14 -9.01 -14.51
CA ARG A 576 8.51 -8.73 -14.96
C ARG A 576 9.47 -9.87 -14.64
N ARG A 577 9.45 -10.37 -13.40
CA ARG A 577 10.39 -11.41 -12.94
C ARG A 577 10.08 -12.80 -13.48
N GLN A 578 8.80 -13.15 -13.64
CA GLN A 578 8.37 -14.51 -13.99
C GLN A 578 8.01 -14.66 -15.47
N HIS A 579 7.55 -13.59 -16.13
CA HIS A 579 7.05 -13.64 -17.51
C HIS A 579 7.89 -12.81 -18.48
N GLY A 580 8.96 -12.16 -18.01
CA GLY A 580 9.81 -11.31 -18.84
C GLY A 580 9.09 -10.07 -19.37
N ASP A 581 8.07 -9.59 -18.64
CA ASP A 581 7.37 -8.37 -18.99
C ASP A 581 8.33 -7.17 -18.91
N GLU A 582 8.34 -6.33 -19.94
CA GLU A 582 9.18 -5.13 -20.00
C GLU A 582 8.50 -3.91 -19.37
N ARG A 583 7.18 -3.99 -19.09
CA ARG A 583 6.44 -2.89 -18.46
C ARG A 583 7.04 -2.57 -17.09
N SER A 584 7.29 -1.29 -16.86
CA SER A 584 7.91 -0.79 -15.63
C SER A 584 7.11 0.33 -14.97
N ALA A 585 5.85 0.51 -15.38
CA ALA A 585 4.99 1.57 -14.87
C ALA A 585 3.60 1.04 -14.52
N VAL A 586 3.10 1.41 -13.34
CA VAL A 586 1.70 1.21 -12.95
C VAL A 586 0.88 2.33 -13.58
N THR A 587 -0.01 1.95 -14.49
CA THR A 587 -0.88 2.88 -15.25
C THR A 587 -2.32 2.84 -14.73
N LEU A 588 -3.23 3.51 -15.45
CA LEU A 588 -4.67 3.47 -15.16
C LEU A 588 -5.26 2.05 -15.28
N ASP A 589 -4.69 1.23 -16.16
CA ASP A 589 -5.18 -0.10 -16.47
C ASP A 589 -4.87 -1.08 -15.34
N GLU A 590 -3.64 -1.10 -14.83
CA GLU A 590 -3.28 -1.96 -13.68
C GLU A 590 -4.10 -1.60 -12.43
N VAL A 591 -4.38 -0.31 -12.21
CA VAL A 591 -5.27 0.13 -11.13
C VAL A 591 -6.70 -0.39 -11.34
N ALA A 592 -7.21 -0.37 -12.57
CA ALA A 592 -8.54 -0.89 -12.89
C ALA A 592 -8.64 -2.40 -12.70
N ASP A 593 -7.59 -3.15 -13.06
CA ASP A 593 -7.49 -4.60 -12.92
C ASP A 593 -7.51 -5.01 -11.44
N VAL A 594 -6.70 -4.36 -10.62
CA VAL A 594 -6.68 -4.61 -9.18
C VAL A 594 -8.00 -4.24 -8.51
N VAL A 595 -8.60 -3.10 -8.89
CA VAL A 595 -9.92 -2.73 -8.35
C VAL A 595 -10.98 -3.73 -8.80
N SER A 596 -10.86 -4.30 -10.01
CA SER A 596 -11.74 -5.35 -10.53
C SER A 596 -11.66 -6.60 -9.65
N GLU A 597 -10.45 -7.04 -9.35
CA GLU A 597 -10.20 -8.17 -8.45
C GLU A 597 -10.76 -7.90 -7.04
N LEU A 598 -10.43 -6.75 -6.44
CA LEU A 598 -10.80 -6.43 -5.05
C LEU A 598 -12.29 -6.13 -4.85
N SER A 599 -12.98 -5.65 -5.90
CA SER A 599 -14.40 -5.27 -5.83
C SER A 599 -15.35 -6.28 -6.49
N GLY A 600 -14.82 -7.22 -7.27
CA GLY A 600 -15.58 -8.14 -8.11
C GLY A 600 -16.27 -7.49 -9.32
N MET A 601 -15.99 -6.22 -9.63
CA MET A 601 -16.54 -5.56 -10.81
C MET A 601 -15.86 -6.01 -12.10
N PRO A 602 -16.59 -6.13 -13.22
CA PRO A 602 -15.98 -6.23 -14.53
C PRO A 602 -15.05 -5.05 -14.81
N ARG A 603 -13.84 -5.34 -15.29
CA ARG A 603 -12.80 -4.36 -15.65
C ARG A 603 -13.35 -3.23 -16.51
N GLU A 604 -14.20 -3.56 -17.47
CA GLU A 604 -14.74 -2.60 -18.44
C GLU A 604 -15.65 -1.56 -17.78
N GLN A 605 -16.35 -1.95 -16.71
CA GLN A 605 -17.19 -1.03 -15.93
C GLN A 605 -16.32 -0.09 -15.07
N ILE A 606 -15.23 -0.60 -14.50
CA ILE A 606 -14.26 0.21 -13.73
C ILE A 606 -13.49 1.15 -14.63
N ALA A 607 -13.05 0.69 -15.80
CA ALA A 607 -12.33 1.49 -16.78
C ALA A 607 -13.24 2.51 -17.49
N GLY A 608 -14.56 2.38 -17.38
CA GLY A 608 -15.53 3.20 -18.12
C GLY A 608 -15.56 2.89 -19.61
N THR A 609 -14.97 1.76 -20.01
CA THR A 609 -14.88 1.24 -21.38
C THR A 609 -15.94 0.20 -21.71
N GLY A 610 -16.85 -0.11 -20.76
CA GLY A 610 -17.97 -1.07 -20.84
C GLY A 610 -19.04 -0.78 -21.90
N GLY A 611 -18.70 0.02 -22.90
CA GLY A 611 -19.42 0.18 -24.16
C GLY A 611 -19.01 -0.81 -25.25
N GLU A 612 -18.28 -1.89 -24.95
CA GLU A 612 -18.32 -3.04 -25.86
C GLU A 612 -19.77 -3.54 -25.91
N ARG A 613 -20.34 -3.50 -27.12
CA ARG A 613 -21.76 -3.64 -27.45
C ARG A 613 -22.29 -5.03 -27.13
N VAL A 614 -22.38 -5.40 -25.84
CA VAL A 614 -23.21 -6.53 -25.44
C VAL A 614 -24.64 -6.16 -25.79
N ASP A 615 -25.15 -6.77 -26.86
CA ASP A 615 -26.56 -6.63 -27.19
C ASP A 615 -27.38 -7.48 -26.21
N TYR A 616 -27.67 -6.88 -25.05
CA TYR A 616 -28.48 -7.50 -24.01
C TYR A 616 -29.83 -7.99 -24.54
N ALA A 617 -30.42 -7.34 -25.56
CA ALA A 617 -31.69 -7.79 -26.11
C ALA A 617 -31.53 -9.15 -26.81
N THR A 618 -30.51 -9.30 -27.64
CA THR A 618 -30.20 -10.57 -28.31
C THR A 618 -29.77 -11.64 -27.28
N ALA A 619 -28.91 -11.31 -26.32
CA ALA A 619 -28.43 -12.26 -25.32
C ALA A 619 -29.53 -12.78 -24.38
N LEU A 620 -30.44 -11.91 -23.95
CA LEU A 620 -31.59 -12.29 -23.12
C LEU A 620 -32.66 -13.02 -23.96
N GLY A 621 -32.95 -12.53 -25.17
CA GLY A 621 -33.94 -13.08 -26.09
C GLY A 621 -33.55 -14.42 -26.70
N ALA A 622 -32.27 -14.77 -26.69
CA ALA A 622 -31.79 -16.06 -27.15
C ALA A 622 -32.51 -17.23 -26.47
N GLU A 623 -32.97 -17.06 -25.23
CA GLU A 623 -33.47 -18.16 -24.38
C GLU A 623 -34.84 -17.88 -23.76
N VAL A 624 -35.30 -16.63 -23.79
CA VAL A 624 -36.65 -16.23 -23.38
C VAL A 624 -37.51 -16.03 -24.61
N VAL A 625 -38.50 -16.90 -24.79
CA VAL A 625 -39.34 -16.95 -26.00
C VAL A 625 -40.69 -16.30 -25.74
N GLY A 626 -41.16 -15.49 -26.69
CA GLY A 626 -42.51 -14.91 -26.68
C GLY A 626 -42.70 -13.74 -25.70
N GLN A 627 -41.60 -13.17 -25.20
CA GLN A 627 -41.61 -12.08 -24.21
C GLN A 627 -40.71 -10.91 -24.66
N ASP A 628 -40.73 -10.56 -25.95
CA ASP A 628 -39.80 -9.60 -26.56
C ASP A 628 -39.82 -8.22 -25.89
N GLN A 629 -41.00 -7.76 -25.48
CA GLN A 629 -41.15 -6.49 -24.78
C GLN A 629 -40.49 -6.53 -23.39
N ALA A 630 -40.72 -7.60 -22.62
CA ALA A 630 -40.08 -7.79 -21.32
C ALA A 630 -38.55 -7.85 -21.47
N VAL A 631 -38.06 -8.60 -22.46
CA VAL A 631 -36.63 -8.70 -22.81
C VAL A 631 -36.04 -7.33 -23.13
N ARG A 632 -36.70 -6.54 -23.99
CA ARG A 632 -36.23 -5.19 -24.36
C ARG A 632 -36.16 -4.26 -23.14
N VAL A 633 -37.19 -4.25 -22.30
CA VAL A 633 -37.23 -3.39 -21.10
C VAL A 633 -36.12 -3.76 -20.12
N VAL A 634 -35.86 -5.05 -19.89
CA VAL A 634 -34.75 -5.52 -19.06
C VAL A 634 -33.40 -5.19 -19.69
N ALA A 635 -33.24 -5.38 -21.01
CA ALA A 635 -32.02 -5.04 -21.73
C ALA A 635 -31.68 -3.55 -21.59
N ASP A 636 -32.67 -2.67 -21.74
CA ASP A 636 -32.50 -1.22 -21.54
C ASP A 636 -32.14 -0.87 -20.10
N GLU A 637 -32.67 -1.60 -19.12
CA GLU A 637 -32.28 -1.39 -17.72
C GLU A 637 -30.84 -1.82 -17.47
N LEU A 638 -30.41 -2.97 -17.98
CA LEU A 638 -29.02 -3.41 -17.88
C LEU A 638 -28.06 -2.42 -18.55
N ARG A 639 -28.42 -1.88 -19.72
CA ARG A 639 -27.65 -0.81 -20.38
C ARG A 639 -27.52 0.43 -19.50
N ARG A 640 -28.61 0.87 -18.86
CA ARG A 640 -28.57 2.01 -17.92
C ARG A 640 -27.68 1.75 -16.72
N ILE A 641 -27.77 0.56 -16.12
CA ILE A 641 -26.93 0.16 -14.99
C ILE A 641 -25.46 0.18 -15.40
N LYS A 642 -25.13 -0.45 -16.53
CA LYS A 642 -23.76 -0.55 -17.05
C LYS A 642 -23.18 0.79 -17.51
N ALA A 643 -24.02 1.70 -18.00
CA ALA A 643 -23.65 3.08 -18.30
C ALA A 643 -23.48 3.96 -17.04
N GLY A 644 -23.66 3.41 -15.83
CA GLY A 644 -23.58 4.15 -14.58
C GLY A 644 -24.75 5.12 -14.33
N LEU A 645 -25.76 5.14 -15.21
CA LEU A 645 -26.93 6.01 -15.12
C LEU A 645 -27.91 5.58 -14.00
N ALA A 646 -27.70 4.41 -13.42
CA ALA A 646 -28.46 3.91 -12.28
C ALA A 646 -27.89 4.36 -10.91
N ALA A 647 -26.62 4.81 -10.85
CA ALA A 647 -25.87 5.02 -9.61
C ALA A 647 -26.21 6.32 -8.83
N VAL A 648 -27.29 7.03 -9.21
CA VAL A 648 -27.67 8.32 -8.60
C VAL A 648 -28.58 8.15 -7.36
N SER A 649 -29.09 6.95 -7.10
CA SER A 649 -29.93 6.66 -5.93
C SER A 649 -29.16 5.87 -4.86
N SER A 650 -29.48 6.12 -3.58
CA SER A 650 -28.91 5.43 -2.42
C SER A 650 -29.28 3.94 -2.31
N GLY A 651 -30.16 3.40 -3.17
CA GLY A 651 -30.62 2.01 -3.14
C GLY A 651 -29.91 1.06 -4.13
N PRO A 652 -30.45 -0.16 -4.34
CA PRO A 652 -29.91 -1.14 -5.28
C PRO A 652 -29.84 -0.65 -6.72
N ALA A 653 -28.99 -1.31 -7.51
CA ALA A 653 -28.79 -0.97 -8.92
C ALA A 653 -30.10 -0.97 -9.71
N SER A 654 -31.00 -1.92 -9.41
CA SER A 654 -32.39 -1.85 -9.83
C SER A 654 -33.27 -2.80 -9.01
N VAL A 655 -34.51 -2.37 -8.78
CA VAL A 655 -35.59 -3.20 -8.23
C VAL A 655 -36.67 -3.36 -9.29
N LEU A 656 -36.85 -4.58 -9.78
CA LEU A 656 -37.76 -4.94 -10.86
C LEU A 656 -38.89 -5.82 -10.34
N LEU A 657 -40.09 -5.64 -10.87
CA LEU A 657 -41.23 -6.51 -10.58
C LEU A 657 -41.71 -7.20 -11.85
N PHE A 658 -41.58 -8.51 -11.92
CA PHE A 658 -42.03 -9.36 -13.03
C PHE A 658 -43.45 -9.85 -12.75
N ALA A 659 -44.42 -9.33 -13.50
CA ALA A 659 -45.84 -9.63 -13.32
C ALA A 659 -46.37 -10.48 -14.48
N GLY A 660 -46.99 -11.62 -14.18
CA GLY A 660 -47.55 -12.50 -15.20
C GLY A 660 -48.04 -13.82 -14.63
N LEU A 661 -48.56 -14.71 -15.48
CA LEU A 661 -48.94 -16.08 -15.10
C LEU A 661 -47.72 -16.93 -14.73
N THR A 662 -47.94 -18.08 -14.10
CA THR A 662 -46.92 -19.11 -13.90
C THR A 662 -46.48 -19.70 -15.23
N GLY A 663 -45.19 -20.03 -15.37
CA GLY A 663 -44.68 -20.72 -16.57
C GLY A 663 -44.50 -19.88 -17.84
N VAL A 664 -44.71 -18.56 -17.81
CA VAL A 664 -44.54 -17.66 -18.98
C VAL A 664 -43.09 -17.20 -19.24
N GLY A 665 -42.15 -17.50 -18.34
CA GLY A 665 -40.72 -17.19 -18.53
C GLY A 665 -40.11 -16.19 -17.54
N LYS A 666 -40.83 -15.76 -16.48
CA LYS A 666 -40.31 -14.82 -15.45
C LYS A 666 -38.95 -15.25 -14.87
N THR A 667 -38.90 -16.47 -14.33
CA THR A 667 -37.69 -17.04 -13.72
C THR A 667 -36.58 -17.27 -14.75
N GLU A 668 -36.91 -17.63 -15.98
CA GLU A 668 -35.91 -17.84 -17.04
C GLU A 668 -35.24 -16.53 -17.45
N LEU A 669 -36.01 -15.43 -17.56
CA LEU A 669 -35.43 -14.11 -17.79
C LEU A 669 -34.54 -13.68 -16.62
N ALA A 670 -34.95 -13.91 -15.37
CA ALA A 670 -34.15 -13.61 -14.19
C ALA A 670 -32.81 -14.39 -14.18
N LYS A 671 -32.82 -15.68 -14.53
CA LYS A 671 -31.60 -16.49 -14.66
C LYS A 671 -30.65 -15.92 -15.73
N ARG A 672 -31.19 -15.44 -16.86
CA ARG A 672 -30.40 -14.82 -17.92
C ARG A 672 -29.79 -13.50 -17.50
N VAL A 673 -30.55 -12.68 -16.76
CA VAL A 673 -30.02 -11.47 -16.13
C VAL A 673 -28.86 -11.82 -15.20
N ALA A 674 -29.01 -12.82 -14.33
CA ALA A 674 -27.94 -13.28 -13.45
C ALA A 674 -26.70 -13.75 -14.22
N GLY A 675 -26.87 -14.54 -15.29
CA GLY A 675 -25.76 -15.01 -16.11
C GLY A 675 -24.98 -13.91 -16.84
N LEU A 676 -25.61 -12.77 -17.11
CA LEU A 676 -25.00 -11.60 -17.78
C LEU A 676 -24.50 -10.52 -16.83
N TYR A 677 -25.01 -10.48 -15.59
CA TYR A 677 -24.77 -9.41 -14.65
C TYR A 677 -23.93 -9.82 -13.43
N SER A 678 -24.21 -11.00 -12.85
CA SER A 678 -23.58 -11.46 -11.62
C SER A 678 -22.24 -12.14 -11.88
N ALA A 679 -21.26 -11.89 -11.01
CA ALA A 679 -19.95 -12.52 -11.07
C ALA A 679 -20.06 -14.05 -10.87
N SER A 680 -20.91 -14.48 -9.94
CA SER A 680 -21.17 -15.91 -9.72
C SER A 680 -21.94 -16.59 -10.86
N LYS A 681 -22.54 -15.81 -11.77
CA LYS A 681 -23.49 -16.25 -12.81
C LYS A 681 -24.69 -17.02 -12.26
N ARG A 682 -24.91 -16.99 -10.93
CA ARG A 682 -25.98 -17.70 -10.25
C ARG A 682 -27.08 -16.73 -9.84
N LEU A 683 -28.32 -17.17 -10.03
CA LEU A 683 -29.50 -16.46 -9.52
C LEU A 683 -29.72 -16.85 -8.05
N GLN A 684 -29.73 -15.86 -7.16
CA GLN A 684 -29.98 -16.07 -5.74
C GLN A 684 -31.48 -16.07 -5.48
N THR A 685 -32.08 -17.25 -5.43
CA THR A 685 -33.53 -17.40 -5.29
C THR A 685 -33.96 -17.51 -3.83
N TYR A 686 -34.99 -16.74 -3.49
CA TYR A 686 -35.72 -16.76 -2.24
C TYR A 686 -37.19 -17.06 -2.56
N PRO A 687 -37.64 -18.32 -2.42
CA PRO A 687 -39.04 -18.70 -2.59
C PRO A 687 -39.86 -18.10 -1.45
N MET A 688 -40.68 -17.08 -1.74
CA MET A 688 -41.40 -16.32 -0.70
C MET A 688 -42.53 -17.11 -0.04
N GLU A 689 -42.96 -18.22 -0.65
CA GLU A 689 -43.88 -19.19 -0.03
C GLU A 689 -43.32 -19.81 1.26
N ASN A 690 -41.99 -19.91 1.40
CA ASN A 690 -41.36 -20.39 2.63
C ASN A 690 -41.32 -19.33 3.74
N PHE A 691 -41.72 -18.09 3.44
CA PHE A 691 -41.61 -16.94 4.34
C PHE A 691 -42.96 -16.31 4.68
N THR A 692 -44.00 -17.14 4.84
CA THR A 692 -45.36 -16.69 5.16
C THR A 692 -45.56 -16.25 6.61
N GLU A 693 -44.60 -16.56 7.50
CA GLU A 693 -44.67 -16.28 8.94
C GLU A 693 -43.60 -15.26 9.37
N PRO A 694 -43.86 -14.37 10.35
CA PRO A 694 -42.93 -13.30 10.71
C PRO A 694 -41.52 -13.78 11.09
N HIS A 695 -41.40 -14.90 11.82
CA HIS A 695 -40.13 -15.40 12.35
C HIS A 695 -39.23 -16.04 11.28
N SER A 696 -39.77 -16.31 10.09
CA SER A 696 -39.02 -16.84 8.94
C SER A 696 -37.95 -15.87 8.42
N VAL A 697 -38.03 -14.58 8.80
CA VAL A 697 -37.01 -13.55 8.49
C VAL A 697 -35.61 -13.94 8.97
N SER A 698 -35.52 -14.77 10.01
CA SER A 698 -34.25 -15.33 10.50
C SER A 698 -33.51 -16.18 9.46
N GLY A 699 -34.22 -16.80 8.51
CA GLY A 699 -33.60 -17.52 7.39
C GLY A 699 -32.90 -16.60 6.38
N ILE A 700 -33.21 -15.29 6.40
CA ILE A 700 -32.62 -14.27 5.52
C ILE A 700 -31.54 -13.49 6.26
N LEU A 701 -31.84 -12.99 7.46
CA LEU A 701 -30.96 -12.12 8.25
C LEU A 701 -30.11 -12.84 9.30
N GLY A 702 -30.32 -14.14 9.49
CA GLY A 702 -29.67 -14.93 10.53
C GLY A 702 -30.47 -14.95 11.83
N SER A 703 -30.14 -15.91 12.70
CA SER A 703 -30.75 -16.03 14.02
C SER A 703 -30.19 -14.97 14.99
N PRO A 704 -30.98 -14.48 15.97
CA PRO A 704 -30.49 -13.56 17.01
C PRO A 704 -29.40 -14.18 17.91
N PRO A 705 -28.63 -13.36 18.65
CA PRO A 705 -27.67 -13.84 19.64
C PRO A 705 -28.32 -14.80 20.65
N GLY A 706 -27.66 -15.94 20.92
CA GLY A 706 -28.15 -16.97 21.83
C GLY A 706 -29.00 -18.09 21.20
N TYR A 707 -29.26 -18.04 19.90
CA TYR A 707 -29.97 -19.10 19.16
C TYR A 707 -29.03 -19.92 18.26
N VAL A 708 -29.37 -21.19 18.03
CA VAL A 708 -28.59 -22.10 17.15
C VAL A 708 -28.54 -21.52 15.74
N GLY A 709 -27.33 -21.35 15.20
CA GLY A 709 -27.10 -20.78 13.87
C GLY A 709 -26.72 -19.29 13.87
N HIS A 710 -26.66 -18.63 15.03
CA HIS A 710 -26.18 -17.24 15.15
C HIS A 710 -24.80 -17.03 14.50
N GLU A 711 -23.87 -17.96 14.67
CA GLU A 711 -22.51 -17.86 14.09
C GLU A 711 -22.49 -17.87 12.55
N ARG A 712 -23.49 -18.49 11.90
CA ARG A 712 -23.56 -18.58 10.42
C ARG A 712 -23.89 -17.24 9.76
N GLY A 713 -24.52 -16.32 10.48
CA GLY A 713 -24.95 -15.02 9.96
C GLY A 713 -26.13 -15.08 9.00
N GLY A 714 -26.47 -13.92 8.44
CA GLY A 714 -27.55 -13.79 7.47
C GLY A 714 -27.16 -14.25 6.07
N ARG A 715 -28.01 -15.09 5.45
CA ARG A 715 -27.82 -15.57 4.08
C ARG A 715 -27.68 -14.42 3.08
N LEU A 716 -28.56 -13.43 3.16
CA LEU A 716 -28.55 -12.27 2.26
C LEU A 716 -27.25 -11.45 2.40
N ILE A 717 -26.77 -11.27 3.64
CA ILE A 717 -25.56 -10.51 3.95
C ILE A 717 -24.33 -11.26 3.41
N ASN A 718 -24.25 -12.56 3.64
CA ASN A 718 -23.16 -13.39 3.13
C ASN A 718 -23.13 -13.41 1.60
N GLU A 719 -24.30 -13.54 0.95
CA GLU A 719 -24.41 -13.53 -0.52
C GLU A 719 -23.97 -12.16 -1.09
N LEU A 720 -24.46 -11.05 -0.53
CA LEU A 720 -24.07 -9.69 -0.94
C LEU A 720 -22.57 -9.43 -0.76
N ASN A 721 -21.98 -9.88 0.36
CA ASN A 721 -20.55 -9.71 0.61
C ASN A 721 -19.70 -10.61 -0.29
N SER A 722 -20.20 -11.77 -0.69
CA SER A 722 -19.51 -12.68 -1.61
C SER A 722 -19.57 -12.25 -3.08
N ASP A 723 -20.69 -11.65 -3.50
CA ASP A 723 -20.91 -11.17 -4.86
C ASP A 723 -21.79 -9.89 -4.81
N PRO A 724 -21.18 -8.69 -4.80
CA PRO A 724 -21.92 -7.43 -4.78
C PRO A 724 -22.80 -7.21 -6.02
N TYR A 725 -22.52 -7.92 -7.13
CA TYR A 725 -23.26 -7.86 -8.41
C TYR A 725 -24.30 -8.97 -8.53
N CYS A 726 -24.65 -9.61 -7.43
CA CYS A 726 -25.64 -10.67 -7.44
C CYS A 726 -27.02 -10.18 -7.91
N VAL A 727 -27.77 -11.14 -8.44
CA VAL A 727 -29.17 -10.95 -8.83
C VAL A 727 -30.01 -11.80 -7.89
N PHE A 728 -30.90 -11.14 -7.16
CA PHE A 728 -31.83 -11.77 -6.23
C PHE A 728 -33.19 -11.96 -6.88
N LEU A 729 -33.76 -13.15 -6.73
CA LEU A 729 -35.14 -13.44 -7.10
C LEU A 729 -35.98 -13.65 -5.85
N LEU A 730 -36.89 -12.72 -5.55
CA LEU A 730 -37.95 -12.90 -4.57
C LEU A 730 -39.16 -13.49 -5.31
N ASP A 731 -39.25 -14.82 -5.34
CA ASP A 731 -40.24 -15.52 -6.16
C ASP A 731 -41.58 -15.60 -5.43
N GLU A 732 -42.66 -15.16 -6.09
CA GLU A 732 -44.02 -15.03 -5.57
C GLU A 732 -44.11 -14.13 -4.33
N ALA A 733 -43.58 -12.91 -4.45
CA ALA A 733 -43.43 -11.99 -3.33
C ALA A 733 -44.73 -11.62 -2.61
N GLU A 734 -45.89 -11.74 -3.26
CA GLU A 734 -47.20 -11.57 -2.60
C GLU A 734 -47.51 -12.62 -1.53
N LYS A 735 -46.76 -13.72 -1.47
CA LYS A 735 -46.94 -14.77 -0.47
C LYS A 735 -46.17 -14.53 0.82
N ALA A 736 -45.19 -13.62 0.81
CA ALA A 736 -44.37 -13.32 1.97
C ALA A 736 -45.18 -12.61 3.06
N HIS A 737 -44.75 -12.80 4.31
CA HIS A 737 -45.20 -11.96 5.42
C HIS A 737 -44.62 -10.53 5.29
N PRO A 738 -45.37 -9.45 5.61
CA PRO A 738 -44.86 -8.08 5.51
C PRO A 738 -43.57 -7.82 6.31
N GLU A 739 -43.45 -8.39 7.51
CA GLU A 739 -42.21 -8.30 8.33
C GLU A 739 -40.98 -8.93 7.66
N VAL A 740 -41.16 -9.85 6.70
CA VAL A 740 -40.05 -10.40 5.90
C VAL A 740 -39.63 -9.45 4.79
N LEU A 741 -40.55 -8.65 4.26
CA LEU A 741 -40.27 -7.66 3.21
C LEU A 741 -39.68 -6.35 3.78
N ARG A 742 -39.93 -6.05 5.05
CA ARG A 742 -39.47 -4.82 5.71
C ARG A 742 -37.93 -4.63 5.68
N PRO A 743 -37.08 -5.65 5.91
CA PRO A 743 -35.64 -5.51 5.72
C PRO A 743 -35.24 -5.16 4.28
N PHE A 744 -35.94 -5.69 3.28
CA PHE A 744 -35.69 -5.33 1.88
C PHE A 744 -36.09 -3.88 1.60
N LEU A 745 -37.17 -3.37 2.21
CA LEU A 745 -37.51 -1.95 2.13
C LEU A 745 -36.36 -1.07 2.62
N ASN A 746 -35.85 -1.34 3.81
CA ASN A 746 -34.72 -0.58 4.37
C ASN A 746 -33.49 -0.66 3.47
N LEU A 747 -33.20 -1.85 2.91
CA LEU A 747 -32.11 -2.03 1.95
C LEU A 747 -32.36 -1.25 0.65
N PHE A 748 -33.59 -1.17 0.18
CA PHE A 748 -33.97 -0.41 -1.02
C PHE A 748 -33.89 1.11 -0.81
N ASP A 749 -33.89 1.53 0.46
CA ASP A 749 -33.82 2.92 0.88
C ASP A 749 -32.37 3.36 1.08
N GLU A 750 -31.63 2.60 1.87
CA GLU A 750 -30.30 2.92 2.37
C GLU A 750 -29.18 2.32 1.51
N GLY A 751 -29.46 1.31 0.69
CA GLY A 751 -28.48 0.61 -0.14
C GLY A 751 -27.54 -0.30 0.64
N TRP A 752 -27.78 -0.49 1.93
CA TRP A 752 -27.05 -1.42 2.78
C TRP A 752 -27.98 -2.08 3.80
N ILE A 753 -27.52 -3.21 4.33
CA ILE A 753 -28.24 -3.99 5.33
C ILE A 753 -27.24 -4.61 6.32
N THR A 754 -27.67 -4.82 7.55
CA THR A 754 -26.88 -5.47 8.60
C THR A 754 -27.55 -6.75 9.07
N ASP A 755 -26.76 -7.78 9.34
CA ASP A 755 -27.25 -8.99 10.00
C ASP A 755 -27.36 -8.82 11.53
N GLN A 756 -27.84 -9.86 12.20
CA GLN A 756 -27.98 -9.88 13.67
C GLN A 756 -26.65 -9.87 14.43
N ARG A 757 -25.51 -10.06 13.75
CA ARG A 757 -24.16 -9.97 14.32
C ARG A 757 -23.57 -8.56 14.19
N GLY A 758 -24.27 -7.64 13.51
CA GLY A 758 -23.76 -6.32 13.15
C GLY A 758 -22.88 -6.30 11.91
N VAL A 759 -22.80 -7.41 11.17
CA VAL A 759 -22.04 -7.45 9.90
C VAL A 759 -22.85 -6.74 8.81
N LYS A 760 -22.25 -5.72 8.22
CA LYS A 760 -22.85 -4.89 7.18
C LYS A 760 -22.54 -5.45 5.78
N ALA A 761 -23.54 -5.39 4.90
CA ALA A 761 -23.41 -5.65 3.47
C ALA A 761 -24.04 -4.50 2.67
N HIS A 762 -23.46 -4.22 1.50
CA HIS A 762 -23.94 -3.19 0.58
C HIS A 762 -24.65 -3.84 -0.61
N GLY A 763 -25.88 -3.41 -0.90
CA GLY A 763 -26.70 -3.91 -1.99
C GLY A 763 -26.92 -2.89 -3.11
N ASP A 764 -26.21 -1.77 -3.10
CA ASP A 764 -26.28 -0.69 -4.11
C ASP A 764 -25.93 -1.16 -5.53
N ARG A 765 -25.27 -2.33 -5.65
CA ARG A 765 -24.90 -2.97 -6.92
C ARG A 765 -25.75 -4.18 -7.27
N ALA A 766 -26.57 -4.66 -6.34
CA ALA A 766 -27.39 -5.84 -6.56
C ALA A 766 -28.63 -5.49 -7.38
N ILE A 767 -29.11 -6.44 -8.17
CA ILE A 767 -30.41 -6.35 -8.83
C ILE A 767 -31.40 -7.21 -8.05
N PHE A 768 -32.53 -6.63 -7.65
CA PHE A 768 -33.63 -7.35 -7.04
C PHE A 768 -34.74 -7.52 -8.05
N ILE A 769 -35.14 -8.76 -8.29
CA ILE A 769 -36.26 -9.15 -9.14
C ILE A 769 -37.32 -9.79 -8.26
N LEU A 770 -38.48 -9.17 -8.19
CA LEU A 770 -39.66 -9.73 -7.54
C LEU A 770 -40.53 -10.37 -8.61
N THR A 771 -41.11 -11.54 -8.35
CA THR A 771 -42.13 -12.10 -9.23
C THR A 771 -43.49 -12.05 -8.55
N THR A 772 -44.55 -11.91 -9.36
CA THR A 772 -45.91 -11.97 -8.87
C THR A 772 -46.88 -12.63 -9.86
N ASN A 773 -47.87 -13.32 -9.30
CA ASN A 773 -49.02 -13.89 -9.99
C ASN A 773 -50.33 -13.11 -9.67
N ALA A 774 -50.35 -12.23 -8.68
CA ALA A 774 -51.56 -11.54 -8.18
C ALA A 774 -52.28 -10.67 -9.24
N GLY A 775 -51.57 -10.25 -10.29
CA GLY A 775 -52.10 -9.44 -11.39
C GLY A 775 -52.54 -10.23 -12.63
N HIS A 776 -52.50 -11.56 -12.62
CA HIS A 776 -52.67 -12.33 -13.86
C HIS A 776 -54.07 -12.18 -14.49
N GLU A 777 -55.15 -12.10 -13.71
CA GLU A 777 -56.50 -11.89 -14.25
C GLU A 777 -56.60 -10.55 -14.99
N ILE A 778 -55.91 -9.53 -14.50
CA ILE A 778 -55.85 -8.20 -15.11
C ILE A 778 -55.09 -8.28 -16.44
N ILE A 779 -53.94 -8.95 -16.44
CA ILE A 779 -53.11 -9.16 -17.64
C ILE A 779 -53.90 -9.93 -18.72
N SER A 780 -54.64 -10.97 -18.32
CA SER A 780 -55.48 -11.75 -19.24
C SER A 780 -56.70 -10.98 -19.75
N ARG A 781 -57.32 -10.09 -18.93
CA ARG A 781 -58.49 -9.30 -19.32
C ARG A 781 -58.14 -8.09 -20.18
N LEU A 782 -57.08 -7.36 -19.84
CA LEU A 782 -56.62 -6.18 -20.58
C LEU A 782 -55.99 -6.56 -21.93
N GLY A 783 -55.46 -7.78 -22.04
CA GLY A 783 -55.14 -8.42 -23.32
C GLY A 783 -54.15 -7.64 -24.20
N GLU A 784 -54.15 -7.95 -25.50
CA GLU A 784 -53.21 -7.37 -26.50
C GLU A 784 -53.48 -5.90 -26.84
N GLY A 785 -54.64 -5.34 -26.46
CA GLY A 785 -55.08 -3.99 -26.82
C GLY A 785 -54.71 -2.88 -25.82
N SER A 786 -54.26 -3.23 -24.61
CA SER A 786 -53.83 -2.26 -23.59
C SER A 786 -52.33 -2.03 -23.63
N SER A 787 -51.93 -0.81 -23.25
CA SER A 787 -50.51 -0.49 -23.11
C SER A 787 -49.91 -1.15 -21.86
N ASP A 788 -48.61 -1.45 -21.91
CA ASP A 788 -47.90 -2.00 -20.75
C ASP A 788 -47.92 -1.06 -19.53
N GLU A 789 -48.07 0.24 -19.75
CA GLU A 789 -48.20 1.26 -18.70
C GLU A 789 -49.54 1.12 -17.96
N GLU A 790 -50.65 0.95 -18.68
CA GLU A 790 -51.96 0.69 -18.10
C GLU A 790 -51.97 -0.61 -17.28
N ILE A 791 -51.39 -1.67 -17.84
CA ILE A 791 -51.29 -2.97 -17.16
C ILE A 791 -50.41 -2.84 -15.91
N SER A 792 -49.28 -2.16 -15.99
CA SER A 792 -48.37 -1.93 -14.86
C SER A 792 -49.05 -1.16 -13.72
N ALA A 793 -49.82 -0.12 -14.04
CA ALA A 793 -50.57 0.65 -13.05
C ALA A 793 -51.64 -0.22 -12.36
N ALA A 794 -52.38 -1.02 -13.14
CA ALA A 794 -53.39 -1.93 -12.61
C ALA A 794 -52.78 -3.03 -11.73
N VAL A 795 -51.62 -3.59 -12.11
CA VAL A 795 -50.87 -4.56 -11.30
C VAL A 795 -50.42 -3.94 -9.97
N ARG A 796 -49.87 -2.72 -9.99
CA ARG A 796 -49.48 -2.01 -8.75
C ARG A 796 -50.67 -1.78 -7.82
N ALA A 797 -51.81 -1.35 -8.36
CA ALA A 797 -53.03 -1.15 -7.58
C ALA A 797 -53.53 -2.47 -6.95
N LYS A 798 -53.47 -3.57 -7.71
CA LYS A 798 -53.81 -4.90 -7.20
C LYS A 798 -52.90 -5.34 -6.07
N LEU A 799 -51.58 -5.20 -6.23
CA LEU A 799 -50.61 -5.54 -5.18
C LEU A 799 -50.77 -4.71 -3.91
N ALA A 800 -51.08 -3.41 -4.04
CA ALA A 800 -51.37 -2.56 -2.89
C ALA A 800 -52.63 -2.99 -2.12
N SER A 801 -53.54 -3.73 -2.77
CA SER A 801 -54.73 -4.31 -2.14
C SER A 801 -54.52 -5.72 -1.56
N GLU A 802 -53.38 -6.36 -1.83
CA GLU A 802 -53.07 -7.69 -1.29
C GLU A 802 -52.86 -7.62 0.23
N ARG A 803 -53.38 -8.63 0.94
CA ARG A 803 -53.36 -8.71 2.41
C ARG A 803 -52.81 -10.07 2.84
N SER A 804 -52.01 -10.06 3.89
CA SER A 804 -51.53 -11.25 4.59
C SER A 804 -52.68 -11.91 5.37
N ARG A 805 -52.45 -13.10 5.93
CA ARG A 805 -53.44 -13.88 6.70
C ARG A 805 -53.98 -13.12 7.91
N ASP A 806 -53.19 -12.24 8.48
CA ASP A 806 -53.52 -11.37 9.62
C ASP A 806 -54.18 -10.04 9.19
N GLY A 807 -54.47 -9.86 7.90
CA GLY A 807 -55.14 -8.67 7.37
C GLY A 807 -54.23 -7.47 7.12
N THR A 808 -52.93 -7.60 7.34
CA THR A 808 -51.95 -6.54 7.06
C THR A 808 -51.63 -6.45 5.56
N PRO A 809 -51.38 -5.25 4.99
CA PRO A 809 -50.92 -5.11 3.61
C PRO A 809 -49.59 -5.82 3.39
N VAL A 810 -49.54 -6.75 2.42
CA VAL A 810 -48.28 -7.44 2.07
C VAL A 810 -47.29 -6.45 1.49
N PHE A 811 -47.74 -5.63 0.53
CA PHE A 811 -46.95 -4.55 -0.05
C PHE A 811 -47.48 -3.21 0.43
N THR A 812 -46.62 -2.43 1.07
CA THR A 812 -46.95 -1.04 1.41
C THR A 812 -46.76 -0.14 0.17
N PRO A 813 -47.43 1.03 0.11
CA PRO A 813 -47.19 2.01 -0.95
C PRO A 813 -45.72 2.42 -1.05
N GLU A 814 -45.02 2.54 0.09
CA GLU A 814 -43.59 2.86 0.17
C GLU A 814 -42.75 1.78 -0.52
N PHE A 815 -43.06 0.51 -0.28
CA PHE A 815 -42.36 -0.61 -0.92
C PHE A 815 -42.56 -0.60 -2.44
N LEU A 816 -43.80 -0.42 -2.90
CA LEU A 816 -44.09 -0.36 -4.33
C LEU A 816 -43.44 0.86 -5.01
N ALA A 817 -43.30 1.98 -4.30
CA ALA A 817 -42.59 3.16 -4.80
C ALA A 817 -41.09 2.88 -5.07
N ARG A 818 -40.48 1.93 -4.36
CA ARG A 818 -39.09 1.48 -4.62
C ARG A 818 -38.94 0.55 -5.82
N VAL A 819 -40.02 -0.08 -6.27
CA VAL A 819 -40.02 -0.85 -7.51
C VAL A 819 -39.89 0.11 -8.69
N ARG A 820 -38.71 0.10 -9.31
CA ARG A 820 -38.33 1.01 -10.40
C ARG A 820 -39.16 0.78 -11.65
N ARG A 821 -39.34 -0.49 -12.03
CA ARG A 821 -40.15 -0.88 -13.21
C ARG A 821 -40.96 -2.14 -12.94
N VAL A 822 -42.18 -2.15 -13.47
CA VAL A 822 -42.99 -3.36 -13.58
C VAL A 822 -42.82 -3.87 -15.00
N ILE A 823 -42.53 -5.16 -15.13
CA ILE A 823 -42.28 -5.84 -16.39
C ILE A 823 -43.39 -6.86 -16.56
N VAL A 824 -44.20 -6.64 -17.58
CA VAL A 824 -45.39 -7.43 -17.86
C VAL A 824 -45.00 -8.62 -18.72
N PHE A 825 -45.37 -9.81 -18.29
CA PHE A 825 -45.25 -11.05 -19.05
C PHE A 825 -46.61 -11.48 -19.55
N ARG A 826 -46.75 -11.60 -20.86
CA ARG A 826 -48.00 -11.93 -21.52
C ARG A 826 -48.18 -13.45 -21.65
N PRO A 827 -49.42 -13.96 -21.77
CA PRO A 827 -49.67 -15.37 -22.06
C PRO A 827 -48.94 -15.84 -23.33
N LEU A 828 -48.46 -17.08 -23.34
CA LEU A 828 -47.69 -17.62 -24.46
C LEU A 828 -48.60 -18.05 -25.63
N GLY A 829 -48.35 -17.47 -26.81
CA GLY A 829 -49.01 -17.86 -28.06
C GLY A 829 -48.49 -19.19 -28.63
N GLY A 830 -49.15 -19.68 -29.70
CA GLY A 830 -48.80 -20.94 -30.35
C GLY A 830 -47.38 -20.99 -30.92
N ASP A 831 -46.93 -19.89 -31.53
CA ASP A 831 -45.57 -19.77 -32.08
C ASP A 831 -44.51 -19.82 -30.95
N ALA A 832 -44.80 -19.16 -29.82
CA ALA A 832 -43.94 -19.19 -28.65
C ALA A 832 -43.86 -20.61 -28.06
N MET A 833 -44.98 -21.33 -27.96
CA MET A 833 -45.00 -22.73 -27.51
C MET A 833 -44.19 -23.65 -28.43
N THR A 834 -44.28 -23.44 -29.75
CA THR A 834 -43.51 -24.18 -30.75
C THR A 834 -42.00 -23.94 -30.58
N ALA A 835 -41.59 -22.68 -30.44
CA ALA A 835 -40.19 -22.33 -30.21
C ALA A 835 -39.65 -22.82 -28.86
N ILE A 836 -40.47 -22.82 -27.79
CA ILE A 836 -40.13 -23.45 -26.51
C ILE A 836 -39.92 -24.96 -26.69
N GLY A 837 -40.83 -25.63 -27.41
CA GLY A 837 -40.72 -27.06 -27.70
C GLY A 837 -39.43 -27.40 -28.43
N ARG A 838 -39.08 -26.61 -29.46
CA ARG A 838 -37.80 -26.72 -30.17
C ARG A 838 -36.61 -26.64 -29.22
N LYS A 839 -36.56 -25.62 -28.37
CA LYS A 839 -35.45 -25.43 -27.42
C LYS A 839 -35.28 -26.58 -26.44
N VAL A 840 -36.38 -27.15 -25.95
CA VAL A 840 -36.34 -28.33 -25.07
C VAL A 840 -35.73 -29.52 -25.81
N LEU A 841 -36.17 -29.76 -27.05
CA LEU A 841 -35.63 -30.83 -27.90
C LEU A 841 -34.16 -30.60 -28.27
N ASP A 842 -33.76 -29.37 -28.62
CA ASP A 842 -32.37 -29.04 -28.94
C ASP A 842 -31.45 -29.29 -27.74
N ARG A 843 -31.89 -28.92 -26.53
CA ARG A 843 -31.16 -29.18 -25.28
C ARG A 843 -31.05 -30.68 -25.02
N GLN A 844 -32.11 -31.44 -25.26
CA GLN A 844 -32.10 -32.89 -25.13
C GLN A 844 -31.16 -33.53 -26.17
N ALA A 845 -31.23 -33.12 -27.43
CA ALA A 845 -30.36 -33.60 -28.49
C ALA A 845 -28.88 -33.29 -28.21
N ALA A 846 -28.57 -32.08 -27.69
CA ALA A 846 -27.22 -31.72 -27.27
C ALA A 846 -26.73 -32.61 -26.12
N PHE A 847 -27.56 -32.85 -25.09
CA PHE A 847 -27.22 -33.75 -23.99
C PHE A 847 -26.97 -35.18 -24.47
N TRP A 848 -27.78 -35.70 -25.39
CA TRP A 848 -27.61 -37.05 -25.93
C TRP A 848 -26.36 -37.15 -26.81
N ARG A 849 -26.07 -36.13 -27.61
CA ARG A 849 -24.83 -36.07 -28.40
C ARG A 849 -23.59 -36.09 -27.51
N GLU A 850 -23.58 -35.27 -26.45
CA GLU A 850 -22.41 -35.13 -25.57
C GLU A 850 -22.24 -36.32 -24.60
N LYS A 851 -23.33 -36.81 -24.00
CA LYS A 851 -23.27 -37.83 -22.93
C LYS A 851 -23.56 -39.25 -23.40
N ARG A 852 -24.14 -39.42 -24.58
CA ARG A 852 -24.57 -40.73 -25.11
C ARG A 852 -24.03 -41.02 -26.52
N GLU A 853 -23.34 -40.08 -27.15
CA GLU A 853 -22.87 -40.18 -28.54
C GLU A 853 -23.99 -40.54 -29.53
N LYS A 854 -25.22 -40.05 -29.25
CA LYS A 854 -26.41 -40.30 -30.07
C LYS A 854 -27.06 -39.00 -30.52
N GLU A 855 -27.31 -38.87 -31.81
CA GLU A 855 -28.00 -37.73 -32.40
C GLU A 855 -29.51 -37.95 -32.49
N LEU A 856 -30.28 -37.12 -31.79
CA LEU A 856 -31.74 -37.12 -31.86
C LEU A 856 -32.23 -36.18 -32.97
N THR A 857 -32.93 -36.73 -33.97
CA THR A 857 -33.54 -35.97 -35.07
C THR A 857 -35.05 -36.00 -34.95
N VAL A 858 -35.66 -34.83 -34.77
CA VAL A 858 -37.12 -34.66 -34.67
C VAL A 858 -37.62 -33.77 -35.82
N PRO A 859 -38.66 -34.18 -36.57
CA PRO A 859 -39.16 -33.44 -37.72
C PRO A 859 -39.85 -32.16 -37.27
N GLU A 860 -39.66 -31.10 -38.06
CA GLU A 860 -40.25 -29.78 -37.85
C GLU A 860 -41.77 -29.83 -37.63
N GLU A 861 -42.45 -30.70 -38.36
CA GLU A 861 -43.91 -30.88 -38.27
C GLU A 861 -44.36 -31.39 -36.90
N LEU A 862 -43.60 -32.29 -36.27
CA LEU A 862 -43.88 -32.75 -34.90
C LEU A 862 -43.73 -31.59 -33.93
N VAL A 863 -42.68 -30.77 -34.08
CA VAL A 863 -42.42 -29.62 -33.20
C VAL A 863 -43.57 -28.60 -33.28
N ARG A 864 -44.03 -28.27 -34.49
CA ARG A 864 -45.19 -27.39 -34.69
C ARG A 864 -46.47 -27.98 -34.11
N TYR A 865 -46.70 -29.28 -34.32
CA TYR A 865 -47.86 -29.96 -33.76
C TYR A 865 -47.83 -29.97 -32.22
N ALA A 866 -46.68 -30.28 -31.63
CA ALA A 866 -46.46 -30.26 -30.19
C ALA A 866 -46.72 -28.85 -29.63
N GLY A 867 -46.23 -27.80 -30.29
CA GLY A 867 -46.48 -26.41 -29.89
C GLY A 867 -47.96 -26.03 -29.94
N ALA A 868 -48.66 -26.40 -31.01
CA ALA A 868 -50.10 -26.16 -31.15
C ALA A 868 -50.94 -26.94 -30.12
N LEU A 869 -50.57 -28.19 -29.83
CA LEU A 869 -51.19 -29.01 -28.81
C LEU A 869 -50.95 -28.45 -27.41
N GLY A 870 -49.71 -28.08 -27.10
CA GLY A 870 -49.33 -27.45 -25.83
C GLY A 870 -50.03 -26.12 -25.60
N HIS A 871 -50.16 -25.29 -26.64
CA HIS A 871 -50.93 -24.04 -26.55
C HIS A 871 -52.41 -24.30 -26.23
N ARG A 872 -53.04 -25.26 -26.92
CA ARG A 872 -54.44 -25.63 -26.69
C ARG A 872 -54.68 -26.14 -25.26
N LEU A 873 -53.87 -27.11 -24.83
CA LEU A 873 -53.98 -27.69 -23.49
C LEU A 873 -53.72 -26.64 -22.39
N ASN A 874 -52.77 -25.72 -22.61
CA ASN A 874 -52.52 -24.63 -21.68
C ASN A 874 -53.71 -23.66 -21.62
N SER A 875 -54.33 -23.32 -22.75
CA SER A 875 -55.54 -22.49 -22.78
C SER A 875 -56.72 -23.16 -22.06
N GLU A 876 -56.90 -24.48 -22.23
CA GLU A 876 -57.90 -25.27 -21.50
C GLU A 876 -57.65 -25.28 -19.98
N ALA A 877 -56.37 -25.30 -19.57
CA ALA A 877 -55.95 -25.18 -18.18
C ALA A 877 -55.97 -23.74 -17.62
N GLY A 878 -56.54 -22.78 -18.36
CA GLY A 878 -56.61 -21.37 -17.96
C GLY A 878 -55.24 -20.67 -17.91
N GLY A 879 -54.26 -21.14 -18.68
CA GLY A 879 -52.94 -20.55 -18.80
C GLY A 879 -51.97 -20.83 -17.65
N ARG A 880 -52.36 -21.68 -16.68
CA ARG A 880 -51.60 -21.91 -15.43
C ARG A 880 -50.31 -22.71 -15.63
N GLU A 881 -50.24 -23.57 -16.65
CA GLU A 881 -49.07 -24.40 -16.90
C GLU A 881 -47.99 -23.64 -17.71
N GLY A 882 -48.41 -22.68 -18.53
CA GLY A 882 -47.52 -21.90 -19.40
C GLY A 882 -46.66 -22.81 -20.27
N GLY A 883 -45.38 -22.49 -20.43
CA GLY A 883 -44.44 -23.30 -21.20
C GLY A 883 -44.08 -24.63 -20.54
N ARG A 884 -44.38 -24.83 -19.24
CA ARG A 884 -44.06 -26.08 -18.53
C ARG A 884 -44.82 -27.28 -19.10
N ILE A 885 -46.00 -27.03 -19.70
CA ILE A 885 -46.80 -28.06 -20.36
C ILE A 885 -46.05 -28.76 -21.50
N MET A 886 -45.10 -28.05 -22.13
CA MET A 886 -44.33 -28.60 -23.24
C MET A 886 -43.48 -29.79 -22.83
N ALA A 887 -43.02 -29.85 -21.57
CA ALA A 887 -42.31 -31.03 -21.07
C ALA A 887 -43.20 -32.27 -21.13
N LYS A 888 -44.46 -32.15 -20.69
CA LYS A 888 -45.44 -33.24 -20.77
C LYS A 888 -45.74 -33.63 -22.22
N VAL A 889 -46.01 -32.64 -23.07
CA VAL A 889 -46.34 -32.87 -24.49
C VAL A 889 -45.19 -33.54 -25.25
N LEU A 890 -43.94 -33.10 -25.02
CA LEU A 890 -42.77 -33.71 -25.64
C LEU A 890 -42.46 -35.09 -25.07
N SER A 891 -42.72 -35.30 -23.78
CA SER A 891 -42.61 -36.64 -23.18
C SER A 891 -43.55 -37.62 -23.86
N ASP A 892 -44.82 -37.23 -24.06
CA ASP A 892 -45.82 -38.06 -24.73
C ASP A 892 -45.52 -38.30 -26.23
N LEU A 893 -45.02 -37.28 -26.94
CA LEU A 893 -44.84 -37.34 -28.40
C LEU A 893 -43.46 -37.82 -28.85
N VAL A 894 -42.43 -37.73 -28.01
CA VAL A 894 -41.04 -38.03 -28.35
C VAL A 894 -40.41 -39.01 -27.37
N GLU A 895 -40.37 -38.69 -26.08
CA GLU A 895 -39.61 -39.49 -25.11
C GLU A 895 -40.21 -40.88 -24.90
N ASN A 896 -41.53 -40.97 -24.69
CA ASN A 896 -42.24 -42.24 -24.49
C ASN A 896 -42.16 -43.14 -25.74
N PRO A 897 -42.37 -42.64 -26.98
CA PRO A 897 -42.11 -43.42 -28.18
C PRO A 897 -40.65 -43.90 -28.33
N VAL A 898 -39.67 -43.07 -27.97
CA VAL A 898 -38.25 -43.46 -28.01
C VAL A 898 -37.94 -44.53 -26.96
N LEU A 899 -38.46 -44.39 -25.75
CA LEU A 899 -38.32 -45.38 -24.68
C LEU A 899 -38.94 -46.72 -25.08
N ALA A 900 -40.18 -46.71 -25.56
CA ALA A 900 -40.87 -47.93 -26.00
C ALA A 900 -40.11 -48.62 -27.15
N ALA A 901 -39.60 -47.85 -28.12
CA ALA A 901 -38.78 -48.38 -29.20
C ALA A 901 -37.46 -48.97 -28.70
N ALA A 902 -36.81 -48.34 -27.72
CA ALA A 902 -35.56 -48.80 -27.14
C ALA A 902 -35.74 -50.06 -26.29
N GLU A 903 -36.87 -50.22 -25.60
CA GLU A 903 -37.22 -51.45 -24.87
C GLU A 903 -37.51 -52.62 -25.81
N GLU A 904 -38.20 -52.37 -26.93
CA GLU A 904 -38.52 -53.39 -27.94
C GLU A 904 -37.29 -53.82 -28.75
N ARG A 905 -36.40 -52.87 -29.08
CA ARG A 905 -35.22 -53.05 -29.96
C ARG A 905 -33.94 -52.58 -29.27
N ALA A 906 -33.63 -53.21 -28.14
CA ALA A 906 -32.50 -52.82 -27.28
C ALA A 906 -31.13 -52.89 -27.97
N GLU A 907 -30.89 -53.92 -28.79
CA GLU A 907 -29.62 -54.08 -29.52
C GLU A 907 -29.42 -52.98 -30.58
N GLU A 908 -30.46 -52.66 -31.35
CA GLU A 908 -30.44 -51.56 -32.33
C GLU A 908 -30.23 -50.20 -31.64
N PHE A 909 -30.89 -49.98 -30.50
CA PHE A 909 -30.72 -48.76 -29.72
C PHE A 909 -29.28 -48.62 -29.19
N GLN A 910 -28.65 -49.71 -28.73
CA GLN A 910 -27.26 -49.68 -28.28
C GLN A 910 -26.30 -49.34 -29.43
N ALA A 911 -26.47 -49.97 -30.59
CA ALA A 911 -25.58 -49.84 -31.74
C ALA A 911 -25.79 -48.60 -32.63
N CYS A 912 -26.88 -47.85 -32.45
CA CYS A 912 -27.16 -46.66 -33.24
C CYS A 912 -26.32 -45.44 -32.83
N ASP A 913 -25.99 -44.58 -33.79
CA ASP A 913 -25.46 -43.24 -33.55
C ASP A 913 -26.54 -42.17 -33.78
N ARG A 914 -27.64 -42.51 -34.45
CA ARG A 914 -28.72 -41.58 -34.76
C ARG A 914 -30.10 -42.17 -34.51
N ILE A 915 -30.94 -41.38 -33.86
CA ILE A 915 -32.33 -41.69 -33.50
C ILE A 915 -33.23 -40.75 -34.28
N VAL A 916 -33.98 -41.32 -35.22
CA VAL A 916 -34.88 -40.55 -36.09
C VAL A 916 -36.31 -40.79 -35.66
N VAL A 917 -37.01 -39.71 -35.35
CA VAL A 917 -38.42 -39.71 -34.98
C VAL A 917 -39.24 -39.41 -36.24
N ASP A 918 -40.11 -40.31 -36.66
CA ASP A 918 -41.06 -40.06 -37.75
C ASP A 918 -42.43 -39.71 -37.16
N PHE A 919 -43.10 -38.72 -37.75
CA PHE A 919 -44.39 -38.23 -37.28
C PHE A 919 -45.44 -38.27 -38.37
N VAL A 920 -46.63 -38.75 -38.04
CA VAL A 920 -47.81 -38.68 -38.92
C VAL A 920 -48.79 -37.65 -38.36
N PRO A 921 -48.98 -36.49 -39.02
CA PRO A 921 -49.87 -35.45 -38.52
C PRO A 921 -51.34 -35.91 -38.52
N PRO A 922 -52.16 -35.46 -37.56
CA PRO A 922 -53.59 -35.74 -37.58
C PRO A 922 -54.25 -35.18 -38.84
N PRO A 923 -55.30 -35.86 -39.34
CA PRO A 923 -56.08 -35.31 -40.43
C PRO A 923 -56.81 -34.01 -39.99
N PRO A 924 -57.11 -33.10 -40.93
CA PRO A 924 -57.77 -31.83 -40.63
C PRO A 924 -59.16 -32.03 -39.97
N PRO A 925 -59.63 -31.05 -39.18
CA PRO A 925 -60.89 -31.15 -38.46
C PRO A 925 -62.06 -31.45 -39.42
N GLY A 926 -62.78 -32.54 -39.15
CA GLY A 926 -63.90 -33.03 -39.97
C GLY A 926 -63.65 -34.35 -40.72
N VAL A 927 -62.40 -34.82 -40.77
CA VAL A 927 -62.03 -36.12 -41.38
C VAL A 927 -61.86 -37.18 -40.29
N ARG A 928 -62.43 -38.39 -40.50
CA ARG A 928 -62.29 -39.51 -39.55
C ARG A 928 -60.84 -39.99 -39.51
N ASP A 929 -60.26 -40.02 -38.32
CA ASP A 929 -58.90 -40.52 -38.10
C ASP A 929 -58.89 -42.06 -38.10
N ALA A 930 -58.42 -42.65 -39.20
CA ALA A 930 -58.31 -44.09 -39.36
C ALA A 930 -57.30 -44.73 -38.39
N LEU A 931 -56.38 -43.94 -37.79
CA LEU A 931 -55.43 -44.43 -36.78
C LEU A 931 -56.10 -44.68 -35.41
N PHE A 932 -57.30 -44.16 -35.17
CA PHE A 932 -58.04 -44.30 -33.91
C PHE A 932 -59.50 -44.75 -34.06
N SER A 933 -60.04 -44.91 -35.27
CA SER A 933 -61.43 -45.33 -35.47
C SER A 933 -61.59 -46.85 -35.46
N GLY A 934 -61.72 -47.43 -34.26
CA GLY A 934 -62.14 -48.82 -34.07
C GLY A 934 -62.69 -49.06 -32.66
N ARG A 935 -64.00 -49.30 -32.55
CA ARG A 935 -64.53 -50.16 -31.48
C ARG A 935 -64.08 -51.57 -31.85
N ASP A 936 -63.50 -52.27 -30.88
CA ASP A 936 -63.02 -53.66 -30.92
C ASP A 936 -61.54 -53.84 -31.31
N GLY A 937 -60.73 -54.20 -30.29
CA GLY A 937 -59.56 -55.09 -30.42
C GLY A 937 -58.27 -54.56 -31.05
N ALA A 938 -57.28 -54.24 -30.20
CA ALA A 938 -55.83 -54.36 -30.43
C ALA A 938 -55.24 -53.79 -31.75
N GLY A 939 -54.94 -52.49 -31.75
CA GLY A 939 -54.14 -51.85 -32.80
C GLY A 939 -54.01 -50.34 -32.65
N SER A 940 -53.65 -49.83 -31.46
CA SER A 940 -53.36 -48.41 -31.23
C SER A 940 -51.98 -48.07 -31.79
N GLY A 941 -51.89 -47.69 -33.07
CA GLY A 941 -50.64 -47.20 -33.65
C GLY A 941 -50.27 -45.84 -33.05
N SER A 942 -49.10 -45.74 -32.40
CA SER A 942 -48.51 -44.44 -32.05
C SER A 942 -48.35 -43.58 -33.31
N ARG A 943 -48.71 -42.28 -33.21
CA ARG A 943 -48.50 -41.30 -34.29
C ARG A 943 -47.02 -40.97 -34.52
N THR A 944 -46.18 -41.38 -33.58
CA THR A 944 -44.74 -41.26 -33.63
C THR A 944 -44.14 -42.66 -33.80
N ARG A 945 -43.28 -42.84 -34.80
CA ARG A 945 -42.44 -44.03 -34.98
C ARG A 945 -40.98 -43.65 -34.80
N VAL A 946 -40.16 -44.59 -34.33
CA VAL A 946 -38.73 -44.33 -34.04
C VAL A 946 -37.88 -45.32 -34.81
N ARG A 947 -36.88 -44.80 -35.52
CA ARG A 947 -35.86 -45.56 -36.24
C ARG A 947 -34.50 -45.33 -35.61
N PHE A 948 -33.76 -46.43 -35.41
CA PHE A 948 -32.38 -46.42 -34.97
C PHE A 948 -31.50 -46.64 -36.19
N LEU A 949 -30.59 -45.71 -36.45
CA LEU A 949 -29.66 -45.77 -37.58
C LEU A 949 -28.25 -45.88 -37.03
N SER A 950 -27.46 -46.78 -37.60
CA SER A 950 -26.02 -46.85 -37.41
C SER A 950 -25.32 -46.00 -38.48
N PRO A 951 -24.05 -45.61 -38.28
CA PRO A 951 -23.33 -44.84 -39.28
C PRO A 951 -23.24 -45.65 -40.58
N GLU A 952 -23.60 -45.04 -41.71
CA GLU A 952 -23.23 -45.61 -43.01
C GLU A 952 -21.70 -45.59 -43.13
N PRO A 953 -21.05 -46.70 -43.52
CA PRO A 953 -19.64 -46.66 -43.85
C PRO A 953 -19.46 -45.73 -45.05
N ALA A 954 -18.60 -44.72 -44.91
CA ALA A 954 -18.24 -43.82 -46.01
C ALA A 954 -17.65 -44.64 -47.18
N ASP A 955 -18.37 -44.64 -48.29
CA ASP A 955 -18.04 -45.09 -49.66
C ASP A 955 -16.93 -46.15 -49.89
N GLY A 956 -17.36 -47.27 -50.50
CA GLY A 956 -16.67 -47.84 -51.65
C GLY A 956 -15.54 -48.84 -51.40
N VAL A 957 -15.88 -50.10 -51.08
CA VAL A 957 -15.06 -51.25 -51.49
C VAL A 957 -15.98 -52.38 -51.93
N GLU A 958 -16.09 -52.59 -53.25
CA GLU A 958 -16.42 -53.90 -53.80
C GLU A 958 -15.32 -54.88 -53.36
N LEU A 959 -15.64 -55.86 -52.52
CA LEU A 959 -14.91 -57.12 -52.52
C LEU A 959 -15.88 -58.29 -52.35
N SER A 960 -15.93 -59.03 -53.46
CA SER A 960 -16.52 -60.33 -53.72
C SER A 960 -16.47 -61.34 -52.57
N SER A 961 -17.59 -62.03 -52.40
CA SER A 961 -17.74 -63.48 -52.16
C SER A 961 -16.44 -64.29 -51.97
N VAL A 962 -16.30 -64.95 -50.82
CA VAL A 962 -15.89 -66.37 -50.71
C VAL A 962 -16.51 -66.99 -49.45
N GLU A 963 -17.11 -68.16 -49.65
CA GLU A 963 -17.69 -69.07 -48.67
C GLU A 963 -16.67 -69.62 -47.66
N GLY A 964 -17.17 -70.02 -46.50
CA GLY A 964 -16.76 -71.30 -45.92
C GLY A 964 -16.15 -71.26 -44.51
N GLY A 965 -16.68 -72.14 -43.65
CA GLY A 965 -15.82 -72.86 -42.71
C GLY A 965 -16.07 -72.60 -41.23
N LEU A 966 -16.96 -73.40 -40.66
CA LEU A 966 -16.91 -73.84 -39.26
C LEU A 966 -15.47 -74.21 -38.84
N THR A 967 -15.03 -73.86 -37.63
CA THR A 967 -14.79 -74.83 -36.54
C THR A 967 -14.21 -74.19 -35.27
N LYS A 968 -14.60 -74.80 -34.16
CA LYS A 968 -14.16 -74.63 -32.77
C LYS A 968 -12.67 -74.90 -32.60
N SER A 969 -12.02 -74.22 -31.66
CA SER A 969 -11.24 -74.85 -30.57
C SER A 969 -10.71 -73.79 -29.61
N GLY A 970 -10.89 -74.04 -28.31
CA GLY A 970 -10.56 -73.13 -27.23
C GLY A 970 -9.07 -73.05 -26.86
N GLY A 971 -8.82 -72.34 -25.77
CA GLY A 971 -7.50 -72.21 -25.18
C GLY A 971 -7.53 -71.21 -24.03
N SER A 972 -7.72 -71.75 -22.84
CA SER A 972 -7.54 -71.16 -21.52
C SER A 972 -6.13 -70.60 -21.26
N GLY A 973 -6.05 -69.61 -20.37
CA GLY A 973 -4.83 -69.17 -19.65
C GLY A 973 -5.05 -67.75 -19.15
N GLU A 974 -5.56 -67.51 -17.94
CA GLU A 974 -4.79 -67.42 -16.68
C GLU A 974 -3.49 -66.62 -16.81
N GLY A 975 -3.38 -65.55 -16.02
CA GLY A 975 -2.09 -64.89 -15.79
C GLY A 975 -2.16 -63.41 -15.45
N ASP A 976 -2.50 -63.13 -14.20
CA ASP A 976 -1.95 -62.11 -13.31
C ASP A 976 -1.88 -60.61 -13.67
N ALA A 977 -2.36 -59.86 -12.68
CA ALA A 977 -2.16 -58.44 -12.46
C ALA A 977 -0.71 -58.10 -12.13
N HIS A 978 -0.24 -56.91 -12.54
CA HIS A 978 0.39 -55.92 -11.64
C HIS A 978 0.72 -54.62 -12.39
N ASP A 979 0.33 -53.52 -11.74
CA ASP A 979 0.95 -52.18 -11.64
C ASP A 979 1.51 -51.46 -12.89
N GLU A 980 0.79 -50.40 -13.28
CA GLU A 980 1.21 -48.97 -13.28
C GLU A 980 2.71 -48.58 -13.23
N PRO A 981 3.07 -47.32 -13.59
CA PRO A 981 2.78 -46.56 -14.80
C PRO A 981 4.06 -45.90 -15.37
N GLY A 982 4.05 -45.43 -16.63
CA GLY A 982 5.23 -44.69 -17.12
C GLY A 982 5.22 -44.25 -18.58
N ARG A 983 4.61 -43.07 -18.80
CA ARG A 983 5.06 -41.97 -19.68
C ARG A 983 5.33 -42.20 -21.19
N THR A 984 4.82 -41.21 -21.91
CA THR A 984 5.29 -40.57 -23.15
C THR A 984 4.94 -41.21 -24.51
N GLY A 985 4.22 -40.40 -25.29
CA GLY A 985 3.76 -40.58 -26.66
C GLY A 985 2.75 -39.49 -26.95
#